data_AF-A0A8J3YW43-F1
#
_entry.id   AF-A0A8J3YW43-F1
#
_cell.length_a   1.000
_cell.length_b   1.000
_cell.length_c   1.000
_cell.angle_alpha   90.00
_cell.angle_beta   90.00
_cell.angle_gamma   90.00
#
_symmetry.space_group_name_H-M   'P 1'
#
loop_
_entity.id
_entity.type
_entity.pdbx_description
1 polymer ?
#
loop_
_entity_poly.entity_id
_entity_poly.type
_entity_poly.pdbx_seq_one_letter_code
_entity_poly.pdbx_strand_id
1 'polypeptide(L)'
;MRSRKLAILAAAGTVAASLTAAHPASAASPDVVISQVYGGGGNSGATFTNDFIELHNRGTAAVTVTGWSVQYASASGTSWQVTPLTGSIPPGGHYLVQEAAGAGGTTPLPTPDATGSIAMSAASGKVALATSTTPVTGSASAKDFVGYGAANDFEGTPAAGLSNTTAALRGGGPDTDNNGADFTAGAPNPRSSGGGTDPDPEPEPNPKRIREIQGTAHRSPLTGQVVTDVPGVVTAVGASGFWFQDAEPDTDPATSEGLYVFTSARPGVAVGDRVNVIGTVAEYRPGDDAENLTLTELTKPRVSTVERGVAVPAPTLLGPGGRQAPVPVRTDAPGDVEASTVFDPAANALDFYESLEGMLLRVTDAVATGPTNSFGELSVLPGGAGTPRTARGGVRYTYADANAERVILDDTLASAAQADTGDVLPGNVDGVLDYSFGNFKLFALATPAVLDRSAPRETTRAQRHGELAIATYNVENLDPGDPQPKFDRLAAGIVTGLSSPDILTLEEVQDNNGATNDGTVAADRTYALLIEAIVRAGGPRYQYRQIDPTNGADGGEPGGNIRVAFLFRTDRGVSFVDRPGGDATTATSVRRAGFLRPALTASPGRIDPQNAAFANSRKPLAGEFSYKGKPVFVIANHFNSKGGDQPLFGRYQPPARSSEVQRHQQATVVRGFVDQIRNINPLASIVVLGDINDFEFSETADILVGDQYLQDLPRWLPPAERYTYVFDGNSQVLDHIFISVPLFLRGFDYDVVHLNAEYRDQDSDHDPQVVRLRL
;
A
#
# COMPACT_ATOMS: atom_id res chain seq x y z
N MET A 1 -64.37 -18.38 -15.77
CA MET A 1 -64.94 -19.49 -16.57
C MET A 1 -64.39 -19.42 -17.98
N ARG A 2 -63.85 -20.55 -18.49
CA ARG A 2 -63.76 -21.00 -19.91
C ARG A 2 -63.90 -19.92 -21.01
N SER A 3 -62.84 -19.55 -21.73
CA SER A 3 -62.25 -20.22 -22.92
C SER A 3 -62.85 -19.83 -24.28
N ARG A 4 -61.97 -19.32 -25.16
CA ARG A 4 -61.97 -19.34 -26.65
C ARG A 4 -63.03 -18.46 -27.34
N LYS A 5 -62.82 -17.85 -28.52
CA LYS A 5 -61.99 -18.20 -29.70
C LYS A 5 -61.59 -16.92 -30.46
N LEU A 6 -60.41 -16.97 -31.09
CA LEU A 6 -60.03 -16.15 -32.25
C LEU A 6 -60.43 -16.91 -33.53
N ALA A 7 -60.89 -16.19 -34.56
CA ALA A 7 -61.16 -16.69 -35.90
C ALA A 7 -60.27 -15.98 -36.93
N ILE A 8 -59.87 -16.76 -37.94
CA ILE A 8 -58.87 -16.53 -38.98
C ILE A 8 -59.50 -15.85 -40.20
N LEU A 9 -58.75 -15.01 -40.92
CA LEU A 9 -58.84 -14.91 -42.39
C LEU A 9 -57.48 -14.55 -43.01
N ALA A 10 -57.17 -15.22 -44.11
CA ALA A 10 -55.88 -15.29 -44.78
C ALA A 10 -55.78 -14.35 -46.01
N ALA A 11 -54.55 -14.01 -46.40
CA ALA A 11 -54.20 -13.65 -47.78
C ALA A 11 -52.78 -14.17 -48.10
N ALA A 12 -52.67 -14.83 -49.26
CA ALA A 12 -51.51 -15.60 -49.70
C ALA A 12 -50.40 -14.72 -50.32
N GLY A 13 -49.16 -15.09 -50.06
CA GLY A 13 -47.96 -14.60 -50.75
C GLY A 13 -47.01 -15.78 -51.01
N THR A 14 -46.64 -15.95 -52.27
CA THR A 14 -45.82 -17.01 -52.87
C THR A 14 -44.55 -17.39 -52.08
N VAL A 15 -44.40 -18.69 -51.79
CA VAL A 15 -43.13 -19.32 -51.39
C VAL A 15 -42.25 -19.44 -52.63
N ALA A 16 -41.22 -18.60 -52.73
CA ALA A 16 -40.08 -18.88 -53.58
C ALA A 16 -39.10 -19.76 -52.78
N ALA A 17 -39.04 -21.04 -53.12
CA ALA A 17 -38.02 -21.94 -52.61
C ALA A 17 -36.67 -21.54 -53.22
N SER A 18 -35.85 -20.83 -52.46
CA SER A 18 -34.42 -20.69 -52.73
C SER A 18 -33.74 -21.97 -52.26
N LEU A 19 -33.70 -23.00 -53.13
CA LEU A 19 -32.75 -24.10 -52.98
C LEU A 19 -31.34 -23.51 -53.15
N THR A 20 -30.61 -23.35 -52.04
CA THR A 20 -29.16 -23.14 -52.07
C THR A 20 -28.48 -24.49 -52.29
N ALA A 21 -27.62 -24.53 -53.29
CA ALA A 21 -26.98 -25.74 -53.79
C ALA A 21 -25.99 -26.33 -52.79
N ALA A 22 -26.20 -27.60 -52.42
CA ALA A 22 -25.13 -28.43 -51.89
C ALA A 22 -23.98 -28.43 -52.91
N HIS A 23 -22.80 -28.00 -52.49
CA HIS A 23 -21.60 -28.11 -53.32
C HIS A 23 -21.20 -29.60 -53.36
N PRO A 24 -20.85 -30.15 -54.53
CA PRO A 24 -20.29 -31.50 -54.59
C PRO A 24 -19.00 -31.55 -53.76
N ALA A 25 -18.83 -32.61 -52.96
CA ALA A 25 -17.66 -32.86 -52.13
C ALA A 25 -16.37 -32.62 -52.93
N SER A 26 -15.67 -31.55 -52.59
CA SER A 26 -14.43 -31.12 -53.22
C SER A 26 -13.30 -31.43 -52.25
N ALA A 27 -12.97 -32.72 -52.15
CA ALA A 27 -11.79 -33.26 -51.50
C ALA A 27 -11.34 -32.50 -50.23
N ALA A 28 -11.92 -32.85 -49.09
CA ALA A 28 -11.31 -33.00 -47.75
C ALA A 28 -9.92 -32.37 -47.61
N SER A 29 -9.75 -31.44 -46.67
CA SER A 29 -8.45 -30.82 -46.44
C SER A 29 -7.40 -31.88 -46.06
N PRO A 30 -6.34 -32.10 -46.88
CA PRO A 30 -5.48 -33.27 -46.73
C PRO A 30 -4.51 -33.18 -45.54
N ASP A 31 -4.38 -32.01 -44.92
CA ASP A 31 -3.43 -31.73 -43.84
C ASP A 31 -4.07 -30.98 -42.65
N VAL A 32 -4.17 -29.65 -42.70
CA VAL A 32 -4.63 -28.81 -41.59
C VAL A 32 -6.14 -28.59 -41.67
N VAL A 33 -6.84 -28.96 -40.61
CA VAL A 33 -8.28 -28.78 -40.43
C VAL A 33 -8.57 -28.02 -39.13
N ILE A 34 -9.74 -27.40 -39.03
CA ILE A 34 -10.35 -26.92 -37.80
C ILE A 34 -10.75 -28.15 -36.97
N SER A 35 -10.19 -28.30 -35.78
CA SER A 35 -10.50 -29.40 -34.87
C SER A 35 -11.50 -29.01 -33.79
N GLN A 36 -11.55 -27.76 -33.35
CA GLN A 36 -12.54 -27.29 -32.37
C GLN A 36 -12.98 -25.85 -32.62
N VAL A 37 -14.26 -25.59 -32.32
CA VAL A 37 -14.87 -24.26 -32.33
C VAL A 37 -15.66 -24.04 -31.04
N TYR A 38 -15.31 -23.01 -30.28
CA TYR A 38 -15.98 -22.66 -29.03
C TYR A 38 -16.24 -21.15 -28.94
N GLY A 39 -17.52 -20.77 -28.97
CA GLY A 39 -17.98 -19.38 -28.85
C GLY A 39 -18.63 -19.07 -27.48
N GLY A 40 -18.35 -19.89 -26.47
CA GLY A 40 -18.92 -19.76 -25.13
C GLY A 40 -18.09 -18.91 -24.17
N GLY A 41 -16.93 -18.42 -24.60
CA GLY A 41 -15.92 -17.75 -23.80
C GLY A 41 -16.46 -16.66 -22.91
N GLY A 42 -16.29 -16.84 -21.61
CA GLY A 42 -16.70 -15.86 -20.61
C GLY A 42 -18.19 -15.48 -20.63
N ASN A 43 -19.05 -16.30 -21.21
CA ASN A 43 -20.49 -16.20 -21.02
C ASN A 43 -20.91 -16.82 -19.67
N SER A 44 -22.12 -16.51 -19.19
CA SER A 44 -22.64 -17.11 -17.96
C SER A 44 -22.72 -18.64 -18.08
N GLY A 45 -22.09 -19.35 -17.14
CA GLY A 45 -21.99 -20.82 -17.14
C GLY A 45 -20.86 -21.41 -17.99
N ALA A 46 -20.03 -20.57 -18.62
CA ALA A 46 -18.87 -21.03 -19.38
C ALA A 46 -17.75 -21.57 -18.48
N THR A 47 -16.98 -22.54 -18.99
CA THR A 47 -15.75 -23.03 -18.32
C THR A 47 -14.59 -22.09 -18.60
N PHE A 48 -14.35 -21.77 -19.88
CA PHE A 48 -13.23 -20.95 -20.32
C PHE A 48 -13.59 -19.46 -20.40
N THR A 49 -12.63 -18.59 -20.13
CA THR A 49 -12.80 -17.12 -20.16
C THR A 49 -12.87 -16.54 -21.57
N ASN A 50 -12.34 -17.26 -22.56
CA ASN A 50 -12.21 -16.80 -23.94
C ASN A 50 -12.85 -17.75 -24.95
N ASP A 51 -13.31 -17.18 -26.05
CA ASP A 51 -13.64 -17.92 -27.26
C ASP A 51 -12.35 -18.49 -27.86
N PHE A 52 -12.46 -19.59 -28.61
CA PHE A 52 -11.30 -20.13 -29.32
C PHE A 52 -11.66 -20.93 -30.57
N ILE A 53 -10.67 -20.99 -31.47
CA ILE A 53 -10.64 -21.89 -32.62
C ILE A 53 -9.36 -22.72 -32.52
N GLU A 54 -9.47 -24.04 -32.65
CA GLU A 54 -8.33 -24.96 -32.67
C GLU A 54 -8.16 -25.54 -34.06
N LEU A 55 -6.92 -25.60 -34.53
CA LEU A 55 -6.53 -26.32 -35.74
C LEU A 55 -5.77 -27.60 -35.40
N HIS A 56 -5.81 -28.57 -36.29
CA HIS A 56 -5.05 -29.82 -36.19
C HIS A 56 -4.40 -30.16 -37.53
N ASN A 57 -3.10 -30.45 -37.50
CA ASN A 57 -2.38 -30.95 -38.65
C ASN A 57 -2.43 -32.48 -38.69
N ARG A 58 -3.22 -33.01 -39.62
CA ARG A 58 -3.40 -34.45 -39.85
C ARG A 58 -2.34 -35.07 -40.75
N GLY A 59 -1.50 -34.24 -41.35
CA GLY A 59 -0.43 -34.65 -42.24
C GLY A 59 0.78 -35.23 -41.49
N THR A 60 1.67 -35.84 -42.25
CA THR A 60 2.93 -36.42 -41.74
C THR A 60 4.10 -35.45 -41.77
N ALA A 61 3.89 -34.19 -42.17
CA ALA A 61 4.90 -33.13 -42.21
C ALA A 61 4.38 -31.87 -41.53
N ALA A 62 5.29 -31.03 -41.02
CA ALA A 62 4.93 -29.75 -40.45
C ALA A 62 4.39 -28.80 -41.53
N VAL A 63 3.34 -28.04 -41.20
CA VAL A 63 2.70 -27.09 -42.13
C VAL A 63 2.89 -25.67 -41.61
N THR A 64 3.53 -24.82 -42.40
CA THR A 64 3.66 -23.39 -42.10
C THR A 64 2.33 -22.68 -42.35
N VAL A 65 1.80 -22.04 -41.31
CA VAL A 65 0.55 -21.27 -41.36
C VAL A 65 0.78 -19.76 -41.38
N THR A 66 2.04 -19.31 -41.42
CA THR A 66 2.36 -17.89 -41.65
C THR A 66 1.70 -17.36 -42.91
N GLY A 67 0.86 -16.34 -42.75
CA GLY A 67 0.09 -15.71 -43.84
C GLY A 67 -1.31 -16.31 -44.04
N TRP A 68 -1.68 -17.34 -43.27
CA TRP A 68 -3.04 -17.88 -43.22
C TRP A 68 -3.88 -17.08 -42.21
N SER A 69 -5.18 -17.37 -42.13
CA SER A 69 -6.08 -16.81 -41.13
C SER A 69 -7.14 -17.81 -40.68
N VAL A 70 -7.60 -17.67 -39.44
CA VAL A 70 -8.95 -18.10 -39.07
C VAL A 70 -9.90 -16.92 -39.19
N GLN A 71 -11.12 -17.19 -39.65
CA GLN A 71 -12.11 -16.15 -39.91
C GLN A 71 -13.46 -16.55 -39.36
N TYR A 72 -14.25 -15.57 -38.92
CA TYR A 72 -15.57 -15.81 -38.35
C TYR A 72 -16.64 -14.89 -38.94
N ALA A 73 -17.83 -15.45 -39.12
CA ALA A 73 -19.05 -14.71 -39.43
C ALA A 73 -20.23 -15.30 -38.63
N SER A 74 -21.21 -14.45 -38.30
CA SER A 74 -22.45 -14.92 -37.66
C SER A 74 -23.25 -15.86 -38.57
N ALA A 75 -24.16 -16.64 -38.00
CA ALA A 75 -24.92 -17.68 -38.71
C ALA A 75 -25.56 -17.22 -40.04
N SER A 76 -26.04 -15.97 -40.11
CA SER A 76 -26.60 -15.37 -41.34
C SER A 76 -25.75 -14.25 -41.94
N GLY A 77 -24.60 -13.95 -41.34
CA GLY A 77 -23.73 -12.83 -41.73
C GLY A 77 -22.96 -13.11 -43.02
N THR A 78 -22.65 -12.03 -43.75
CA THR A 78 -21.84 -12.05 -44.99
C THR A 78 -20.52 -11.30 -44.84
N SER A 79 -20.27 -10.71 -43.68
CA SER A 79 -19.02 -10.02 -43.35
C SER A 79 -18.17 -10.90 -42.44
N TRP A 80 -16.89 -11.05 -42.77
CA TRP A 80 -15.95 -11.92 -42.08
C TRP A 80 -14.94 -11.11 -41.28
N GLN A 81 -14.77 -11.46 -40.01
CA GLN A 81 -13.68 -11.00 -39.15
C GLN A 81 -12.49 -11.95 -39.31
N VAL A 82 -11.26 -11.43 -39.22
CA VAL A 82 -10.05 -12.17 -39.60
C VAL A 82 -9.01 -12.09 -38.47
N THR A 83 -8.53 -13.24 -38.01
CA THR A 83 -7.38 -13.38 -37.12
C THR A 83 -6.22 -14.00 -37.92
N PRO A 84 -5.13 -13.25 -38.20
CA PRO A 84 -3.99 -13.77 -38.95
C PRO A 84 -3.18 -14.78 -38.12
N LEU A 85 -2.60 -15.78 -38.80
CA LEU A 85 -1.79 -16.84 -38.19
C LEU A 85 -0.31 -16.69 -38.53
N THR A 86 0.55 -17.17 -37.64
CA THR A 86 2.00 -17.20 -37.79
C THR A 86 2.58 -18.55 -37.33
N GLY A 87 3.78 -18.88 -37.78
CA GLY A 87 4.49 -20.08 -37.36
C GLY A 87 4.08 -21.33 -38.16
N SER A 88 4.18 -22.49 -37.52
CA SER A 88 3.90 -23.78 -38.14
C SER A 88 3.25 -24.75 -37.15
N ILE A 89 2.51 -25.73 -37.69
CA ILE A 89 1.88 -26.79 -36.94
C ILE A 89 2.65 -28.09 -37.21
N PRO A 90 3.26 -28.74 -36.19
CA PRO A 90 3.98 -30.00 -36.39
C PRO A 90 3.03 -31.12 -36.86
N PRO A 91 3.54 -32.22 -37.45
CA PRO A 91 2.70 -33.35 -37.85
C PRO A 91 1.97 -33.93 -36.64
N GLY A 92 0.65 -34.15 -36.75
CA GLY A 92 -0.19 -34.56 -35.62
C GLY A 92 -0.42 -33.47 -34.57
N GLY A 93 0.12 -32.27 -34.75
CA GLY A 93 0.06 -31.17 -33.79
C GLY A 93 -1.26 -30.41 -33.80
N HIS A 94 -1.43 -29.56 -32.79
CA HIS A 94 -2.54 -28.62 -32.66
C HIS A 94 -2.05 -27.18 -32.74
N TYR A 95 -2.97 -26.24 -33.00
CA TYR A 95 -2.69 -24.81 -32.99
C TYR A 95 -3.92 -24.09 -32.43
N LEU A 96 -3.75 -23.41 -31.30
CA LEU A 96 -4.82 -22.76 -30.56
C LEU A 96 -4.84 -21.26 -30.86
N VAL A 97 -5.97 -20.79 -31.36
CA VAL A 97 -6.25 -19.36 -31.56
C VAL A 97 -7.19 -18.90 -30.47
N GLN A 98 -6.69 -18.09 -29.55
CA GLN A 98 -7.53 -17.39 -28.56
C GLN A 98 -8.28 -16.26 -29.25
N GLU A 99 -9.57 -16.11 -28.95
CA GLU A 99 -10.40 -15.02 -29.46
C GLU A 99 -10.95 -14.18 -28.28
N ALA A 100 -12.08 -13.49 -28.45
CA ALA A 100 -12.56 -12.52 -27.45
C ALA A 100 -12.77 -13.13 -26.05
N ALA A 101 -12.48 -12.32 -25.03
CA ALA A 101 -12.84 -12.63 -23.65
C ALA A 101 -14.27 -12.16 -23.33
N GLY A 102 -14.99 -12.95 -22.55
CA GLY A 102 -16.24 -12.53 -21.90
C GLY A 102 -16.03 -12.07 -20.46
N ALA A 103 -17.12 -11.86 -19.72
CA ALA A 103 -17.10 -11.38 -18.33
C ALA A 103 -17.18 -12.51 -17.26
N GLY A 104 -17.35 -13.76 -17.68
CA GLY A 104 -17.42 -14.96 -16.84
C GLY A 104 -16.34 -15.98 -17.19
N GLY A 105 -16.58 -17.26 -16.87
CA GLY A 105 -15.57 -18.32 -16.97
C GLY A 105 -14.57 -18.28 -15.82
N THR A 106 -14.01 -19.43 -15.47
CA THR A 106 -13.06 -19.56 -14.34
C THR A 106 -11.70 -20.10 -14.76
N THR A 107 -11.58 -20.58 -15.99
CA THR A 107 -10.39 -21.25 -16.49
C THR A 107 -9.82 -20.48 -17.69
N PRO A 108 -8.56 -20.00 -17.64
CA PRO A 108 -7.91 -19.46 -18.82
C PRO A 108 -7.66 -20.58 -19.86
N LEU A 109 -7.52 -20.21 -21.13
CA LEU A 109 -7.05 -21.15 -22.15
C LEU A 109 -5.59 -21.56 -21.85
N PRO A 110 -5.14 -22.75 -22.31
CA PRO A 110 -3.71 -23.00 -22.49
C PRO A 110 -3.07 -21.88 -23.31
N THR A 111 -1.77 -21.63 -23.12
CA THR A 111 -1.05 -20.59 -23.86
C THR A 111 -1.33 -20.71 -25.36
N PRO A 112 -2.01 -19.72 -25.98
CA PRO A 112 -2.43 -19.82 -27.36
C PRO A 112 -1.26 -19.57 -28.31
N ASP A 113 -1.34 -20.14 -29.51
CA ASP A 113 -0.36 -19.95 -30.57
C ASP A 113 -0.59 -18.64 -31.34
N ALA A 114 -1.84 -18.17 -31.36
CA ALA A 114 -2.23 -16.85 -31.87
C ALA A 114 -3.36 -16.24 -31.03
N THR A 115 -3.43 -14.92 -31.01
CA THR A 115 -4.46 -14.17 -30.30
C THR A 115 -5.19 -13.23 -31.24
N GLY A 116 -6.51 -13.39 -31.30
CA GLY A 116 -7.47 -12.49 -31.92
C GLY A 116 -8.42 -11.87 -30.89
N SER A 117 -9.40 -11.15 -31.40
CA SER A 117 -10.39 -10.42 -30.59
C SER A 117 -11.83 -10.63 -31.11
N ILE A 118 -12.05 -11.69 -31.90
CA ILE A 118 -13.35 -11.96 -32.50
C ILE A 118 -14.32 -12.48 -31.44
N ALA A 119 -15.43 -11.78 -31.22
CA ALA A 119 -16.52 -12.29 -30.40
C ALA A 119 -17.36 -13.29 -31.19
N MET A 120 -17.42 -14.53 -30.72
CA MET A 120 -18.11 -15.63 -31.39
C MET A 120 -19.44 -15.95 -30.71
N SER A 121 -20.38 -16.50 -31.48
CA SER A 121 -21.70 -16.90 -30.96
C SER A 121 -21.61 -18.27 -30.31
N ALA A 122 -22.06 -18.39 -29.06
CA ALA A 122 -22.10 -19.68 -28.37
C ALA A 122 -23.06 -20.69 -29.01
N ALA A 123 -24.04 -20.25 -29.82
CA ALA A 123 -25.13 -21.11 -30.28
C ALA A 123 -25.08 -21.43 -31.78
N SER A 124 -24.70 -20.46 -32.63
CA SER A 124 -24.70 -20.63 -34.10
C SER A 124 -23.78 -19.61 -34.79
N GLY A 125 -22.94 -20.08 -35.71
CA GLY A 125 -21.95 -19.26 -36.40
C GLY A 125 -21.20 -20.04 -37.49
N LYS A 126 -20.24 -19.36 -38.12
CA LYS A 126 -19.42 -19.91 -39.21
C LYS A 126 -17.95 -19.58 -38.97
N VAL A 127 -17.08 -20.57 -39.07
CA VAL A 127 -15.62 -20.43 -38.96
C VAL A 127 -14.97 -20.94 -40.24
N ALA A 128 -14.02 -20.20 -40.79
CA ALA A 128 -13.25 -20.60 -41.95
C ALA A 128 -11.76 -20.57 -41.64
N LEU A 129 -11.02 -21.59 -42.06
CA LEU A 129 -9.58 -21.57 -42.20
C LEU A 129 -9.25 -21.14 -43.62
N ALA A 130 -8.42 -20.12 -43.81
CA ALA A 130 -8.03 -19.62 -45.13
C ALA A 130 -6.52 -19.53 -45.26
N THR A 131 -5.98 -19.85 -46.44
CA THR A 131 -4.54 -19.76 -46.76
C THR A 131 -4.07 -18.34 -47.11
N SER A 132 -4.91 -17.33 -46.82
CA SER A 132 -4.62 -15.91 -46.95
C SER A 132 -5.32 -15.14 -45.82
N THR A 133 -5.00 -13.87 -45.65
CA THR A 133 -5.70 -12.95 -44.73
C THR A 133 -6.82 -12.15 -45.41
N THR A 134 -7.14 -12.45 -46.67
CA THR A 134 -8.29 -11.84 -47.36
C THR A 134 -9.59 -12.52 -46.89
N PRO A 135 -10.63 -11.74 -46.54
CA PRO A 135 -11.93 -12.29 -46.17
C PRO A 135 -12.48 -13.31 -47.19
N VAL A 136 -12.92 -14.48 -46.70
CA VAL A 136 -13.59 -15.50 -47.53
C VAL A 136 -14.97 -15.00 -47.99
N THR A 137 -15.50 -15.57 -49.08
CA THR A 137 -16.85 -15.26 -49.58
C THR A 137 -17.88 -16.34 -49.25
N GLY A 138 -17.47 -17.36 -48.51
CA GLY A 138 -18.27 -18.54 -48.12
C GLY A 138 -17.41 -19.81 -48.11
N SER A 139 -18.05 -20.94 -47.80
CA SER A 139 -17.42 -22.26 -47.69
C SER A 139 -16.53 -22.64 -48.88
N ALA A 140 -16.97 -22.33 -50.11
CA ALA A 140 -16.23 -22.64 -51.35
C ALA A 140 -14.87 -21.94 -51.51
N SER A 141 -14.56 -20.93 -50.68
CA SER A 141 -13.31 -20.17 -50.72
C SER A 141 -12.39 -20.43 -49.53
N ALA A 142 -12.81 -21.29 -48.61
CA ALA A 142 -12.04 -21.69 -47.44
C ALA A 142 -11.19 -22.93 -47.74
N LYS A 143 -10.12 -23.09 -46.96
CA LYS A 143 -9.34 -24.32 -46.90
C LYS A 143 -10.07 -25.40 -46.10
N ASP A 144 -10.69 -25.01 -44.99
CA ASP A 144 -11.59 -25.83 -44.18
C ASP A 144 -12.65 -24.91 -43.56
N PHE A 145 -13.86 -25.40 -43.36
CA PHE A 145 -15.00 -24.57 -42.98
C PHE A 145 -15.96 -25.28 -42.04
N VAL A 146 -16.39 -24.59 -40.98
CA VAL A 146 -17.35 -25.12 -40.00
C VAL A 146 -18.52 -24.16 -39.85
N GLY A 147 -19.69 -24.57 -40.35
CA GLY A 147 -20.98 -23.97 -39.98
C GLY A 147 -21.65 -24.79 -38.88
N TYR A 148 -22.04 -24.14 -37.78
CA TYR A 148 -22.69 -24.80 -36.64
C TYR A 148 -24.03 -24.13 -36.25
N GLY A 149 -24.95 -24.95 -35.75
CA GLY A 149 -26.30 -24.52 -35.41
C GLY A 149 -27.10 -24.07 -36.64
N ALA A 150 -27.70 -22.89 -36.57
CA ALA A 150 -28.53 -22.33 -37.65
C ALA A 150 -27.72 -21.61 -38.75
N ALA A 151 -26.45 -21.97 -38.95
CA ALA A 151 -25.60 -21.39 -39.98
C ALA A 151 -26.21 -21.56 -41.39
N ASN A 152 -26.19 -20.50 -42.20
CA ASN A 152 -26.72 -20.49 -43.56
C ASN A 152 -25.72 -20.90 -44.65
N ASP A 153 -24.50 -21.25 -44.25
CA ASP A 153 -23.43 -21.76 -45.09
C ASP A 153 -22.61 -22.74 -44.23
N PHE A 154 -22.22 -23.87 -44.80
CA PHE A 154 -21.61 -25.03 -44.15
C PHE A 154 -21.14 -26.02 -45.21
N GLU A 155 -20.25 -26.92 -44.84
CA GLU A 155 -19.89 -28.06 -45.67
C GLU A 155 -20.92 -29.19 -45.43
N GLY A 156 -21.53 -29.71 -46.50
CA GLY A 156 -22.50 -30.80 -46.43
C GLY A 156 -23.78 -30.45 -45.64
N THR A 157 -23.79 -30.73 -44.34
CA THR A 157 -24.84 -30.33 -43.38
C THR A 157 -24.20 -29.63 -42.18
N PRO A 158 -24.89 -28.70 -41.49
CA PRO A 158 -24.26 -27.98 -40.38
C PRO A 158 -23.99 -28.88 -39.18
N ALA A 159 -22.95 -28.58 -38.42
CA ALA A 159 -22.73 -29.15 -37.10
C ALA A 159 -23.87 -28.78 -36.14
N ALA A 160 -24.06 -29.58 -35.08
CA ALA A 160 -25.10 -29.33 -34.09
C ALA A 160 -24.98 -27.93 -33.45
N GLY A 161 -26.10 -27.38 -32.98
CA GLY A 161 -26.11 -26.14 -32.21
C GLY A 161 -25.33 -26.31 -30.89
N LEU A 162 -24.62 -25.26 -30.51
CA LEU A 162 -23.75 -25.24 -29.33
C LEU A 162 -24.38 -24.46 -28.17
N SER A 163 -23.65 -24.35 -27.07
CA SER A 163 -24.03 -23.66 -25.83
C SER A 163 -22.78 -23.09 -25.15
N ASN A 164 -22.97 -22.32 -24.08
CA ASN A 164 -21.86 -21.78 -23.28
C ASN A 164 -20.94 -22.87 -22.67
N THR A 165 -21.37 -24.14 -22.64
CA THR A 165 -20.59 -25.25 -22.06
C THR A 165 -20.08 -26.25 -23.09
N THR A 166 -20.34 -26.03 -24.39
CA THR A 166 -20.02 -27.02 -25.44
C THR A 166 -19.31 -26.40 -26.63
N ALA A 167 -18.27 -27.07 -27.13
CA ALA A 167 -17.61 -26.80 -28.39
C ALA A 167 -18.10 -27.78 -29.49
N ALA A 168 -17.95 -27.39 -30.75
CA ALA A 168 -17.97 -28.35 -31.85
C ALA A 168 -16.61 -29.04 -31.91
N LEU A 169 -16.59 -30.36 -31.78
CA LEU A 169 -15.38 -31.19 -31.72
C LEU A 169 -15.30 -32.07 -32.96
N ARG A 170 -14.27 -31.89 -33.80
CA ARG A 170 -14.00 -32.77 -34.94
C ARG A 170 -13.45 -34.10 -34.43
N GLY A 171 -14.05 -35.21 -34.82
CA GLY A 171 -13.55 -36.54 -34.47
C GLY A 171 -12.22 -36.90 -35.16
N GLY A 172 -11.59 -38.00 -34.77
CA GLY A 172 -10.36 -38.51 -35.41
C GLY A 172 -10.57 -39.16 -36.80
N GLY A 173 -11.81 -39.19 -37.29
CA GLY A 173 -12.18 -39.72 -38.62
C GLY A 173 -11.81 -38.77 -39.76
N PRO A 174 -11.85 -39.20 -41.04
CA PRO A 174 -11.53 -38.34 -42.18
C PRO A 174 -12.41 -37.09 -42.19
N ASP A 175 -11.91 -36.00 -42.74
CA ASP A 175 -12.71 -34.83 -43.07
C ASP A 175 -13.59 -35.22 -44.27
N THR A 176 -14.91 -35.18 -44.11
CA THR A 176 -15.85 -35.68 -45.12
C THR A 176 -16.50 -34.57 -45.94
N ASP A 177 -16.04 -33.33 -45.76
CA ASP A 177 -16.69 -32.10 -46.24
C ASP A 177 -18.17 -32.05 -45.79
N ASN A 178 -18.45 -32.55 -44.58
CA ASN A 178 -19.79 -32.54 -44.00
C ASN A 178 -19.73 -32.26 -42.49
N ASN A 179 -19.98 -31.01 -42.10
CA ASN A 179 -19.81 -30.58 -40.71
C ASN A 179 -20.70 -31.35 -39.73
N GLY A 180 -21.91 -31.74 -40.14
CA GLY A 180 -22.85 -32.54 -39.35
C GLY A 180 -22.43 -34.01 -39.18
N ALA A 181 -21.55 -34.52 -40.04
CA ALA A 181 -20.95 -35.84 -39.91
C ALA A 181 -19.62 -35.79 -39.12
N ASP A 182 -18.88 -34.69 -39.26
CA ASP A 182 -17.50 -34.60 -38.76
C ASP A 182 -17.39 -34.03 -37.33
N PHE A 183 -18.36 -33.22 -36.91
CA PHE A 183 -18.37 -32.55 -35.62
C PHE A 183 -19.46 -33.06 -34.69
N THR A 184 -19.09 -33.23 -33.41
CA THR A 184 -20.03 -33.49 -32.31
C THR A 184 -19.99 -32.36 -31.29
N ALA A 185 -21.13 -32.04 -30.67
CA ALA A 185 -21.16 -31.08 -29.57
C ALA A 185 -20.69 -31.76 -28.28
N GLY A 186 -19.66 -31.23 -27.64
CA GLY A 186 -19.09 -31.79 -26.41
C GLY A 186 -18.36 -30.75 -25.57
N ALA A 187 -17.83 -31.14 -24.41
CA ALA A 187 -17.08 -30.22 -23.55
C ALA A 187 -15.81 -29.70 -24.27
N PRO A 188 -15.51 -28.39 -24.22
CA PRO A 188 -14.31 -27.83 -24.85
C PRO A 188 -13.04 -28.43 -24.25
N ASN A 189 -12.05 -28.75 -25.10
CA ASN A 189 -10.76 -29.32 -24.68
C ASN A 189 -9.60 -28.70 -25.50
N PRO A 190 -9.32 -27.40 -25.34
CA PRO A 190 -8.35 -26.68 -26.17
C PRO A 190 -6.92 -27.21 -26.01
N ARG A 191 -6.19 -27.29 -27.12
CA ARG A 191 -4.78 -27.73 -27.20
C ARG A 191 -4.00 -26.78 -28.10
N SER A 192 -2.91 -26.23 -27.58
CA SER A 192 -1.96 -25.43 -28.38
C SER A 192 -0.85 -26.30 -28.96
N SER A 193 0.00 -25.72 -29.80
CA SER A 193 1.17 -26.43 -30.36
C SER A 193 2.16 -26.88 -29.29
N GLY A 194 2.08 -26.30 -28.08
CA GLY A 194 2.82 -26.71 -26.89
C GLY A 194 2.05 -27.62 -25.91
N GLY A 195 0.87 -28.15 -26.28
CA GLY A 195 -0.02 -28.83 -25.32
C GLY A 195 -0.93 -29.90 -25.92
N GLY A 196 -0.35 -30.99 -26.43
CA GLY A 196 -0.96 -32.31 -26.36
C GLY A 196 -0.53 -32.99 -25.04
N THR A 197 -1.35 -33.87 -24.50
CA THR A 197 -1.15 -34.60 -23.23
C THR A 197 0.05 -35.56 -23.21
N ASP A 198 1.25 -35.04 -23.38
CA ASP A 198 2.41 -35.52 -22.66
C ASP A 198 2.45 -34.72 -21.34
N PRO A 199 2.73 -35.32 -20.16
CA PRO A 199 3.23 -34.50 -19.07
C PRO A 199 4.38 -33.68 -19.65
N ASP A 200 4.31 -32.35 -19.51
CA ASP A 200 5.48 -31.48 -19.45
C ASP A 200 6.62 -32.34 -18.87
N PRO A 201 7.73 -32.58 -19.61
CA PRO A 201 8.74 -33.55 -19.17
C PRO A 201 8.99 -33.27 -17.71
N GLU A 202 8.71 -34.26 -16.86
CA GLU A 202 8.77 -34.09 -15.42
C GLU A 202 10.09 -33.38 -15.12
N PRO A 203 10.06 -32.19 -14.50
CA PRO A 203 11.27 -31.42 -14.31
C PRO A 203 12.31 -32.33 -13.69
N GLU A 204 13.54 -32.28 -14.18
CA GLU A 204 14.63 -33.12 -13.69
C GLU A 204 14.59 -33.15 -12.16
N PRO A 205 14.58 -34.33 -11.52
CA PRO A 205 14.39 -34.43 -10.08
C PRO A 205 15.37 -33.54 -9.34
N ASN A 206 14.83 -32.55 -8.64
CA ASN A 206 15.56 -31.61 -7.82
C ASN A 206 14.88 -31.49 -6.45
N PRO A 207 14.80 -32.58 -5.67
CA PRO A 207 14.21 -32.58 -4.34
C PRO A 207 14.91 -31.53 -3.47
N LYS A 208 14.11 -30.69 -2.80
CA LYS A 208 14.61 -29.65 -1.90
C LYS A 208 13.75 -29.56 -0.65
N ARG A 209 14.41 -29.27 0.48
CA ARG A 209 13.75 -28.83 1.72
C ARG A 209 13.63 -27.31 1.72
N ILE A 210 12.68 -26.78 2.48
CA ILE A 210 12.38 -25.33 2.50
C ILE A 210 13.62 -24.52 2.90
N ARG A 211 14.35 -24.94 3.93
CA ARG A 211 15.64 -24.35 4.33
C ARG A 211 16.70 -24.25 3.24
N GLU A 212 16.70 -25.17 2.25
CA GLU A 212 17.65 -25.11 1.13
C GLU A 212 17.22 -24.08 0.07
N ILE A 213 15.91 -23.83 -0.02
CA ILE A 213 15.32 -22.80 -0.88
C ILE A 213 15.55 -21.42 -0.26
N GLN A 214 15.26 -21.27 1.04
CA GLN A 214 15.50 -20.04 1.78
C GLN A 214 17.00 -19.70 1.86
N GLY A 215 17.81 -20.65 2.34
CA GLY A 215 19.25 -20.44 2.53
C GLY A 215 19.57 -19.54 3.73
N THR A 216 20.79 -19.00 3.76
CA THR A 216 21.33 -18.15 4.85
C THR A 216 21.75 -16.78 4.30
N ALA A 217 20.88 -16.16 3.50
CA ALA A 217 21.09 -14.84 2.91
C ALA A 217 19.72 -14.21 2.60
N HIS A 218 19.70 -12.89 2.33
CA HIS A 218 18.49 -12.13 1.94
C HIS A 218 17.93 -12.48 0.55
N ARG A 219 18.53 -13.46 -0.13
CA ARG A 219 18.08 -13.97 -1.43
C ARG A 219 18.36 -15.45 -1.50
N SER A 220 17.40 -16.18 -2.04
CA SER A 220 17.51 -17.60 -2.28
C SER A 220 18.71 -17.95 -3.18
N PRO A 221 19.55 -18.93 -2.78
CA PRO A 221 20.59 -19.47 -3.65
C PRO A 221 20.04 -20.24 -4.85
N LEU A 222 18.73 -20.52 -4.87
CA LEU A 222 18.05 -21.30 -5.90
C LEU A 222 17.17 -20.44 -6.83
N THR A 223 17.24 -19.12 -6.75
CA THR A 223 16.46 -18.21 -7.62
C THR A 223 16.52 -18.64 -9.09
N GLY A 224 15.35 -18.77 -9.72
CA GLY A 224 15.19 -19.16 -11.12
C GLY A 224 15.26 -20.66 -11.39
N GLN A 225 15.61 -21.49 -10.40
CA GLN A 225 15.61 -22.94 -10.53
C GLN A 225 14.21 -23.51 -10.30
N VAL A 226 13.90 -24.60 -11.01
CA VAL A 226 12.75 -25.44 -10.70
C VAL A 226 13.17 -26.42 -9.61
N VAL A 227 12.45 -26.43 -8.50
CA VAL A 227 12.60 -27.40 -7.41
C VAL A 227 11.45 -28.38 -7.47
N THR A 228 11.75 -29.65 -7.20
CA THR A 228 10.75 -30.72 -7.11
C THR A 228 10.68 -31.22 -5.68
N ASP A 229 9.67 -32.03 -5.39
CA ASP A 229 9.53 -32.74 -4.13
C ASP A 229 9.82 -31.90 -2.88
N VAL A 230 9.22 -30.71 -2.78
CA VAL A 230 9.29 -29.84 -1.59
C VAL A 230 8.15 -30.19 -0.64
N PRO A 231 8.40 -30.98 0.43
CA PRO A 231 7.37 -31.37 1.37
C PRO A 231 7.09 -30.26 2.39
N GLY A 232 5.84 -30.17 2.84
CA GLY A 232 5.51 -29.36 4.02
C GLY A 232 4.02 -29.47 4.40
N VAL A 233 3.65 -28.79 5.46
CA VAL A 233 2.27 -28.71 5.94
C VAL A 233 1.78 -27.28 5.80
N VAL A 234 0.61 -27.11 5.17
CA VAL A 234 -0.01 -25.78 4.97
C VAL A 234 -0.35 -25.17 6.33
N THR A 235 0.21 -24.00 6.61
CA THR A 235 0.04 -23.26 7.88
C THR A 235 -0.96 -22.11 7.73
N ALA A 236 -1.08 -21.51 6.54
CA ALA A 236 -2.06 -20.46 6.24
C ALA A 236 -2.45 -20.48 4.75
N VAL A 237 -3.65 -19.98 4.42
CA VAL A 237 -4.14 -19.89 3.04
C VAL A 237 -4.67 -18.49 2.77
N GLY A 238 -4.03 -17.79 1.84
CA GLY A 238 -4.38 -16.43 1.42
C GLY A 238 -5.26 -16.39 0.15
N ALA A 239 -5.48 -15.18 -0.36
CA ALA A 239 -6.31 -14.95 -1.55
C ALA A 239 -5.61 -15.34 -2.86
N SER A 240 -4.28 -15.39 -2.89
CA SER A 240 -3.46 -15.61 -4.09
C SER A 240 -2.40 -16.70 -3.92
N GLY A 241 -2.41 -17.41 -2.79
CA GLY A 241 -1.40 -18.41 -2.45
C GLY A 241 -1.61 -18.99 -1.06
N PHE A 242 -0.60 -19.68 -0.55
CA PHE A 242 -0.60 -20.28 0.78
C PHE A 242 0.81 -20.36 1.36
N TRP A 243 0.90 -20.33 2.68
CA TRP A 243 2.13 -20.58 3.42
C TRP A 243 2.14 -22.04 3.88
N PHE A 244 3.30 -22.65 3.82
CA PHE A 244 3.52 -23.99 4.33
C PHE A 244 4.89 -24.09 4.97
N GLN A 245 5.02 -25.01 5.91
CA GLN A 245 6.22 -25.15 6.72
C GLN A 245 6.67 -26.61 6.75
N ASP A 246 7.98 -26.79 6.79
CA ASP A 246 8.60 -28.10 6.87
C ASP A 246 8.22 -28.80 8.19
N ALA A 247 7.79 -30.07 8.10
CA ALA A 247 7.41 -30.87 9.26
C ALA A 247 8.63 -31.49 9.98
N GLU A 248 9.81 -31.44 9.35
CA GLU A 248 11.07 -31.96 9.87
C GLU A 248 12.14 -30.85 9.84
N PRO A 249 11.98 -29.80 10.67
CA PRO A 249 12.89 -28.65 10.67
C PRO A 249 14.32 -29.07 11.09
N ASP A 250 15.31 -28.32 10.63
CA ASP A 250 16.68 -28.43 11.12
C ASP A 250 16.85 -27.70 12.47
N THR A 251 18.11 -27.46 12.87
CA THR A 251 18.44 -26.73 14.10
C THR A 251 19.20 -25.44 13.84
N ASP A 252 19.34 -25.01 12.59
CA ASP A 252 20.07 -23.81 12.22
C ASP A 252 19.14 -22.59 12.32
N PRO A 253 19.37 -21.66 13.27
CA PRO A 253 18.52 -20.48 13.38
C PRO A 253 18.65 -19.51 12.19
N ALA A 254 19.60 -19.72 11.28
CA ALA A 254 19.82 -18.90 10.09
C ALA A 254 19.05 -19.34 8.86
N THR A 255 18.30 -20.44 8.92
CA THR A 255 17.44 -20.90 7.81
C THR A 255 15.97 -20.83 8.23
N SER A 256 15.13 -20.33 7.34
CA SER A 256 13.69 -20.44 7.52
C SER A 256 13.20 -21.82 7.09
N GLU A 257 12.20 -22.33 7.81
CA GLU A 257 11.49 -23.57 7.48
C GLU A 257 10.11 -23.30 6.87
N GLY A 258 9.73 -22.03 6.71
CA GLY A 258 8.49 -21.57 6.09
C GLY A 258 8.72 -21.02 4.68
N LEU A 259 7.72 -21.15 3.82
CA LEU A 259 7.77 -20.66 2.45
C LEU A 259 6.38 -20.29 1.94
N TYR A 260 6.32 -19.27 1.10
CA TYR A 260 5.09 -18.90 0.40
C TYR A 260 5.01 -19.53 -1.00
N VAL A 261 3.82 -19.99 -1.38
CA VAL A 261 3.53 -20.55 -2.70
C VAL A 261 2.50 -19.66 -3.40
N PHE A 262 2.93 -18.94 -4.43
CA PHE A 262 2.08 -18.06 -5.22
C PHE A 262 1.30 -18.84 -6.29
N THR A 263 -0.02 -18.81 -6.20
CA THR A 263 -0.94 -19.52 -7.11
C THR A 263 -1.79 -18.59 -7.97
N SER A 264 -1.58 -17.27 -7.91
CA SER A 264 -2.34 -16.19 -8.60
C SER A 264 -3.83 -16.06 -8.25
N ALA A 265 -4.41 -17.08 -7.62
CA ALA A 265 -5.77 -17.12 -7.08
C ALA A 265 -5.80 -18.05 -5.87
N ARG A 266 -6.90 -18.03 -5.11
CA ARG A 266 -7.02 -18.81 -3.88
C ARG A 266 -6.88 -20.31 -4.17
N PRO A 267 -5.89 -21.00 -3.56
CA PRO A 267 -5.64 -22.41 -3.85
C PRO A 267 -6.68 -23.33 -3.21
N GLY A 268 -6.81 -24.55 -3.73
CA GLY A 268 -7.73 -25.58 -3.25
C GLY A 268 -7.24 -26.40 -2.04
N VAL A 269 -6.16 -25.97 -1.38
CA VAL A 269 -5.61 -26.60 -0.16
C VAL A 269 -6.26 -26.03 1.10
N ALA A 270 -6.13 -26.75 2.21
CA ALA A 270 -6.55 -26.30 3.54
C ALA A 270 -5.38 -26.31 4.53
N VAL A 271 -5.48 -25.49 5.57
CA VAL A 271 -4.55 -25.55 6.72
C VAL A 271 -4.54 -26.97 7.30
N GLY A 272 -3.35 -27.51 7.55
CA GLY A 272 -3.15 -28.90 7.97
C GLY A 272 -3.13 -29.92 6.82
N ASP A 273 -3.18 -29.49 5.56
CA ASP A 273 -2.85 -30.38 4.45
C ASP A 273 -1.33 -30.57 4.37
N ARG A 274 -0.88 -31.83 4.36
CA ARG A 274 0.50 -32.16 3.99
C ARG A 274 0.58 -32.20 2.47
N VAL A 275 1.43 -31.36 1.92
CA VAL A 275 1.60 -31.19 0.48
C VAL A 275 3.02 -31.47 0.05
N ASN A 276 3.16 -31.78 -1.22
CA ASN A 276 4.41 -31.79 -1.93
C ASN A 276 4.31 -30.84 -3.13
N VAL A 277 5.25 -29.90 -3.23
CA VAL A 277 5.20 -28.79 -4.20
C VAL A 277 6.34 -28.91 -5.19
N ILE A 278 6.02 -28.75 -6.47
CA ILE A 278 6.96 -28.45 -7.55
C ILE A 278 6.75 -26.98 -7.91
N GLY A 279 7.82 -26.21 -8.09
CA GLY A 279 7.70 -24.80 -8.46
C GLY A 279 9.01 -24.17 -8.88
N THR A 280 8.94 -22.97 -9.45
CA THR A 280 10.12 -22.15 -9.73
C THR A 280 10.37 -21.22 -8.54
N VAL A 281 11.57 -21.27 -7.97
CA VAL A 281 11.99 -20.36 -6.91
C VAL A 281 12.13 -18.95 -7.50
N ALA A 282 11.48 -17.98 -6.88
CA ALA A 282 11.49 -16.58 -7.29
C ALA A 282 11.74 -15.66 -6.10
N GLU A 283 12.20 -14.46 -6.42
CA GLU A 283 12.33 -13.35 -5.49
C GLU A 283 11.24 -12.34 -5.84
N TYR A 284 10.25 -12.19 -4.96
CA TYR A 284 9.17 -11.23 -5.12
C TYR A 284 9.48 -9.94 -4.38
N ARG A 285 9.29 -8.78 -5.01
CA ARG A 285 9.55 -7.47 -4.40
C ARG A 285 8.22 -6.77 -4.12
N PRO A 286 7.76 -6.70 -2.87
CA PRO A 286 6.47 -6.09 -2.54
C PRO A 286 6.38 -4.64 -3.00
N GLY A 287 5.29 -4.31 -3.70
CA GLY A 287 5.02 -2.96 -4.22
C GLY A 287 5.93 -2.48 -5.35
N ASP A 288 6.78 -3.36 -5.92
CA ASP A 288 7.82 -3.02 -6.89
C ASP A 288 8.78 -1.90 -6.40
N ASP A 289 8.91 -1.75 -5.08
CA ASP A 289 9.76 -0.74 -4.45
C ASP A 289 11.21 -1.24 -4.35
N ALA A 290 12.14 -0.49 -4.96
CA ALA A 290 13.56 -0.82 -4.98
C ALA A 290 14.23 -0.81 -3.59
N GLU A 291 13.63 -0.12 -2.62
CA GLU A 291 14.14 0.01 -1.25
C GLU A 291 13.68 -1.14 -0.33
N ASN A 292 12.65 -1.88 -0.72
CA ASN A 292 12.16 -3.06 -0.01
C ASN A 292 13.13 -4.25 -0.09
N LEU A 293 13.01 -5.21 0.82
CA LEU A 293 13.58 -6.55 0.63
C LEU A 293 12.77 -7.33 -0.41
N THR A 294 13.36 -8.39 -0.96
CA THR A 294 12.61 -9.43 -1.65
C THR A 294 12.13 -10.51 -0.68
N LEU A 295 11.09 -11.23 -1.08
CA LEU A 295 10.57 -12.43 -0.43
C LEU A 295 10.89 -13.64 -1.29
N THR A 296 11.33 -14.73 -0.68
CA THR A 296 11.50 -16.01 -1.39
C THR A 296 10.15 -16.72 -1.54
N GLU A 297 9.76 -17.05 -2.79
CA GLU A 297 8.51 -17.76 -3.06
C GLU A 297 8.62 -18.83 -4.14
N LEU A 298 7.65 -19.74 -4.18
CA LEU A 298 7.46 -20.66 -5.30
C LEU A 298 6.37 -20.14 -6.24
N THR A 299 6.74 -19.96 -7.51
CA THR A 299 5.82 -19.58 -8.60
C THR A 299 5.59 -20.75 -9.56
N LYS A 300 4.54 -20.61 -10.39
CA LYS A 300 4.07 -21.66 -11.32
C LYS A 300 3.92 -23.04 -10.64
N PRO A 301 3.31 -23.11 -9.45
CA PRO A 301 3.38 -24.31 -8.64
C PRO A 301 2.50 -25.44 -9.19
N ARG A 302 2.98 -26.68 -9.06
CA ARG A 302 2.15 -27.89 -9.09
C ARG A 302 2.12 -28.45 -7.67
N VAL A 303 0.92 -28.45 -7.07
CA VAL A 303 0.72 -28.86 -5.68
C VAL A 303 0.03 -30.21 -5.63
N SER A 304 0.63 -31.17 -4.92
CA SER A 304 0.05 -32.47 -4.66
C SER A 304 -0.23 -32.64 -3.17
N THR A 305 -1.48 -32.93 -2.80
CA THR A 305 -1.85 -33.21 -1.41
C THR A 305 -1.53 -34.67 -1.09
N VAL A 306 -0.60 -34.87 -0.15
CA VAL A 306 -0.18 -36.20 0.33
C VAL A 306 -1.15 -36.71 1.39
N GLU A 307 -1.54 -35.85 2.33
CA GLU A 307 -2.42 -36.18 3.45
C GLU A 307 -3.22 -34.93 3.87
N ARG A 308 -4.45 -35.11 4.38
CA ARG A 308 -5.31 -33.99 4.81
C ARG A 308 -5.53 -34.01 6.32
N GLY A 309 -5.63 -32.84 6.93
CA GLY A 309 -5.97 -32.69 8.35
C GLY A 309 -4.91 -33.22 9.31
N VAL A 310 -3.64 -33.15 8.93
CA VAL A 310 -2.52 -33.45 9.83
C VAL A 310 -2.31 -32.31 10.81
N ALA A 311 -1.62 -32.59 11.93
CA ALA A 311 -1.24 -31.53 12.86
C ALA A 311 -0.30 -30.53 12.16
N VAL A 312 -0.59 -29.24 12.30
CA VAL A 312 0.32 -28.18 11.88
C VAL A 312 1.58 -28.17 12.76
N PRO A 313 2.76 -27.80 12.24
CA PRO A 313 3.95 -27.56 13.05
C PRO A 313 3.65 -26.60 14.21
N ALA A 314 4.31 -26.81 15.35
CA ALA A 314 4.15 -25.90 16.47
C ALA A 314 4.72 -24.51 16.10
N PRO A 315 4.01 -23.41 16.39
CA PRO A 315 4.54 -22.07 16.10
C PRO A 315 5.85 -21.79 16.85
N THR A 316 6.79 -21.13 16.18
CA THR A 316 8.01 -20.65 16.82
C THR A 316 7.69 -19.45 17.71
N LEU A 317 8.00 -19.54 19.00
CA LEU A 317 7.77 -18.46 19.95
C LEU A 317 8.75 -17.30 19.72
N LEU A 318 8.22 -16.09 19.56
CA LEU A 318 8.96 -14.83 19.55
C LEU A 318 8.92 -14.14 20.92
N GLY A 319 10.05 -13.57 21.32
CA GLY A 319 10.19 -12.81 22.55
C GLY A 319 10.59 -13.66 23.77
N PRO A 320 10.15 -13.30 24.99
CA PRO A 320 10.55 -13.98 26.23
C PRO A 320 10.35 -15.49 26.18
N GLY A 321 11.42 -16.25 26.43
CA GLY A 321 11.40 -17.73 26.41
C GLY A 321 11.45 -18.35 25.01
N GLY A 322 11.48 -17.54 23.95
CA GLY A 322 11.61 -17.95 22.56
C GLY A 322 12.80 -17.29 21.85
N ARG A 323 12.68 -17.09 20.53
CA ARG A 323 13.65 -16.35 19.73
C ARG A 323 13.51 -14.85 19.99
N GLN A 324 14.62 -14.17 20.26
CA GLN A 324 14.65 -12.73 20.55
C GLN A 324 15.40 -11.99 19.44
N ALA A 325 14.78 -10.95 18.88
CA ALA A 325 15.45 -10.10 17.91
C ALA A 325 16.61 -9.33 18.58
N PRO A 326 17.78 -9.23 17.95
CA PRO A 326 18.86 -8.35 18.39
C PRO A 326 18.42 -6.87 18.41
N VAL A 327 19.03 -6.04 19.27
CA VAL A 327 18.74 -4.60 19.31
C VAL A 327 19.15 -3.89 18.01
N PRO A 328 20.36 -4.12 17.47
CA PRO A 328 20.74 -3.45 16.23
C PRO A 328 20.00 -4.04 15.03
N VAL A 329 19.49 -3.18 14.17
CA VAL A 329 18.90 -3.61 12.89
C VAL A 329 19.95 -4.27 12.02
N ARG A 330 21.08 -3.58 11.82
CA ARG A 330 22.29 -4.12 11.20
C ARG A 330 23.52 -3.35 11.67
N THR A 331 24.59 -4.06 11.98
CA THR A 331 25.88 -3.44 12.38
C THR A 331 27.05 -3.80 11.47
N ASP A 332 26.87 -4.81 10.63
CA ASP A 332 27.88 -5.27 9.69
C ASP A 332 27.66 -4.70 8.28
N ALA A 333 28.70 -4.82 7.44
CA ALA A 333 28.71 -4.58 6.00
C ALA A 333 27.65 -3.57 5.47
N PRO A 334 27.97 -2.26 5.39
CA PRO A 334 27.03 -1.27 4.86
C PRO A 334 26.82 -1.45 3.35
N GLY A 335 25.62 -1.11 2.87
CA GLY A 335 25.22 -1.15 1.47
C GLY A 335 23.99 -2.03 1.25
N ASP A 336 23.94 -2.63 0.06
CA ASP A 336 22.88 -3.52 -0.38
C ASP A 336 23.00 -4.89 0.31
N VAL A 337 22.06 -5.21 1.19
CA VAL A 337 22.06 -6.47 1.96
C VAL A 337 21.80 -7.69 1.09
N GLU A 338 21.08 -7.55 -0.02
CA GLU A 338 20.82 -8.62 -0.98
C GLU A 338 22.04 -8.99 -1.83
N ALA A 339 23.05 -8.11 -1.86
CA ALA A 339 24.34 -8.35 -2.50
C ALA A 339 25.41 -8.84 -1.50
N SER A 340 25.07 -8.87 -0.20
CA SER A 340 25.99 -9.27 0.87
C SER A 340 26.04 -10.79 1.02
N THR A 341 27.21 -11.31 1.35
CA THR A 341 27.39 -12.70 1.81
C THR A 341 27.41 -12.82 3.33
N VAL A 342 27.22 -11.71 4.05
CA VAL A 342 27.21 -11.65 5.51
C VAL A 342 25.78 -11.70 6.00
N PHE A 343 25.48 -12.73 6.79
CA PHE A 343 24.17 -13.01 7.35
C PHE A 343 24.35 -13.58 8.77
N ASP A 344 23.99 -12.80 9.78
CA ASP A 344 24.13 -13.14 11.19
C ASP A 344 22.85 -12.77 11.97
N PRO A 345 21.86 -13.68 12.02
CA PRO A 345 20.58 -13.45 12.71
C PRO A 345 20.74 -13.36 14.24
N ALA A 346 21.90 -13.71 14.80
CA ALA A 346 22.17 -13.55 16.23
C ALA A 346 22.65 -12.13 16.56
N ALA A 347 23.21 -11.41 15.59
CA ALA A 347 23.75 -10.06 15.76
C ALA A 347 22.86 -8.96 15.17
N ASN A 348 22.13 -9.25 14.09
CA ASN A 348 21.35 -8.27 13.33
C ASN A 348 19.86 -8.64 13.29
N ALA A 349 18.97 -7.71 13.64
CA ALA A 349 17.53 -7.95 13.56
C ALA A 349 17.00 -8.09 12.14
N LEU A 350 17.63 -7.45 11.14
CA LEU A 350 17.26 -7.63 9.74
C LEU A 350 17.43 -9.09 9.31
N ASP A 351 18.60 -9.67 9.60
CA ASP A 351 18.89 -11.09 9.30
C ASP A 351 18.04 -12.03 10.17
N PHE A 352 17.73 -11.63 11.42
CA PHE A 352 16.87 -12.39 12.32
C PHE A 352 15.47 -12.61 11.73
N TYR A 353 14.80 -11.55 11.26
CA TYR A 353 13.47 -11.68 10.68
C TYR A 353 13.50 -12.35 9.30
N GLU A 354 14.53 -12.12 8.50
CA GLU A 354 14.76 -12.84 7.25
C GLU A 354 14.85 -14.36 7.49
N SER A 355 15.57 -14.79 8.53
CA SER A 355 15.65 -16.21 8.92
C SER A 355 14.34 -16.84 9.42
N LEU A 356 13.26 -16.04 9.48
CA LEU A 356 11.92 -16.44 9.91
C LEU A 356 10.87 -16.25 8.81
N GLU A 357 11.27 -15.80 7.62
CA GLU A 357 10.37 -15.52 6.50
C GLU A 357 9.41 -16.68 6.23
N GLY A 358 8.10 -16.41 6.16
CA GLY A 358 7.08 -17.41 5.87
C GLY A 358 6.79 -18.43 6.99
N MET A 359 7.53 -18.40 8.11
CA MET A 359 7.31 -19.32 9.22
C MET A 359 6.03 -19.01 10.00
N LEU A 360 5.43 -20.04 10.58
CA LEU A 360 4.38 -19.92 11.59
C LEU A 360 5.01 -19.53 12.93
N LEU A 361 4.69 -18.34 13.41
CA LEU A 361 5.22 -17.75 14.64
C LEU A 361 4.11 -17.51 15.68
N ARG A 362 4.53 -17.34 16.93
CA ARG A 362 3.65 -17.00 18.06
C ARG A 362 4.26 -15.87 18.87
N VAL A 363 3.44 -14.86 19.19
CA VAL A 363 3.70 -13.92 20.28
C VAL A 363 2.73 -14.23 21.43
N THR A 364 3.16 -14.04 22.67
CA THR A 364 2.35 -14.36 23.86
C THR A 364 2.28 -13.17 24.80
N ASP A 365 1.11 -12.91 25.38
CA ASP A 365 0.85 -11.87 26.38
C ASP A 365 1.44 -10.51 25.95
N ALA A 366 1.18 -10.13 24.69
CA ALA A 366 1.81 -8.99 24.07
C ALA A 366 1.21 -7.65 24.55
N VAL A 367 1.98 -6.57 24.47
CA VAL A 367 1.53 -5.21 24.81
C VAL A 367 1.63 -4.33 23.58
N ALA A 368 0.53 -3.64 23.23
CA ALA A 368 0.50 -2.66 22.15
C ALA A 368 1.46 -1.50 22.45
N THR A 369 2.34 -1.15 21.51
CA THR A 369 3.26 -0.01 21.65
C THR A 369 2.85 1.20 20.83
N GLY A 370 1.86 1.03 19.96
CA GLY A 370 1.14 2.08 19.25
C GLY A 370 -0.32 1.68 19.09
N PRO A 371 -1.21 2.62 18.75
CA PRO A 371 -2.58 2.30 18.43
C PRO A 371 -2.67 1.51 17.11
N THR A 372 -3.77 0.78 16.92
CA THR A 372 -4.09 0.20 15.61
C THR A 372 -4.23 1.31 14.57
N ASN A 373 -3.47 1.24 13.48
CA ASN A 373 -3.47 2.28 12.45
C ASN A 373 -4.59 2.08 11.41
N SER A 374 -4.73 3.03 10.48
CA SER A 374 -5.74 3.01 9.42
C SER A 374 -5.53 1.92 8.36
N PHE A 375 -4.36 1.27 8.35
CA PHE A 375 -4.04 0.12 7.49
C PHE A 375 -4.36 -1.22 8.15
N GLY A 376 -4.94 -1.22 9.37
CA GLY A 376 -5.27 -2.46 10.09
C GLY A 376 -4.08 -3.09 10.81
N GLU A 377 -2.98 -2.35 10.98
CA GLU A 377 -1.76 -2.86 11.60
C GLU A 377 -1.71 -2.49 13.09
N LEU A 378 -1.17 -3.40 13.90
CA LEU A 378 -0.98 -3.20 15.34
C LEU A 378 0.42 -3.63 15.77
N SER A 379 1.19 -2.66 16.23
CA SER A 379 2.54 -2.85 16.75
C SER A 379 2.55 -3.33 18.21
N VAL A 380 3.23 -4.43 18.50
CA VAL A 380 3.25 -5.06 19.84
C VAL A 380 4.64 -5.49 20.30
N LEU A 381 4.86 -5.48 21.62
CA LEU A 381 5.99 -6.16 22.27
C LEU A 381 5.55 -7.50 22.86
N PRO A 382 6.15 -8.63 22.44
CA PRO A 382 5.88 -9.93 23.04
C PRO A 382 6.17 -9.94 24.55
N GLY A 383 5.22 -10.41 25.36
CA GLY A 383 5.31 -10.41 26.83
C GLY A 383 5.44 -9.02 27.49
N GLY A 384 5.27 -7.94 26.72
CA GLY A 384 5.57 -6.57 27.16
C GLY A 384 7.05 -6.30 27.47
N ALA A 385 7.94 -7.19 27.04
CA ALA A 385 9.38 -7.07 27.28
C ALA A 385 10.02 -6.20 26.20
N GLY A 386 10.64 -5.10 26.60
CA GLY A 386 11.38 -4.18 25.72
C GLY A 386 11.76 -2.92 26.50
N THR A 387 12.78 -2.20 26.05
CA THR A 387 13.24 -0.95 26.66
C THR A 387 13.89 -0.06 25.61
N PRO A 388 13.78 1.27 25.70
CA PRO A 388 13.18 2.04 26.78
C PRO A 388 11.65 2.22 26.63
N ARG A 389 10.90 1.94 27.71
CA ARG A 389 9.43 2.11 27.75
C ARG A 389 9.02 3.56 28.03
N THR A 390 7.92 4.01 27.44
CA THR A 390 7.28 5.27 27.83
C THR A 390 6.44 5.08 29.09
N ALA A 391 6.08 6.19 29.75
CA ALA A 391 5.26 6.18 30.96
C ALA A 391 3.85 5.57 30.73
N ARG A 392 3.40 5.53 29.47
CA ARG A 392 2.04 5.17 29.06
C ARG A 392 1.97 3.90 28.21
N GLY A 393 3.03 3.09 28.21
CA GLY A 393 3.04 1.75 27.60
C GLY A 393 3.60 1.67 26.18
N GLY A 394 4.02 2.79 25.60
CA GLY A 394 4.78 2.83 24.35
C GLY A 394 6.25 2.44 24.52
N VAL A 395 7.00 2.49 23.42
CA VAL A 395 8.46 2.25 23.41
C VAL A 395 9.16 3.39 22.69
N ARG A 396 10.15 4.00 23.33
CA ARG A 396 10.80 5.22 22.82
C ARG A 396 11.89 4.85 21.81
N TYR A 397 11.87 5.49 20.65
CA TYR A 397 12.86 5.31 19.61
C TYR A 397 14.13 6.13 19.85
N THR A 398 15.28 5.56 19.49
CA THR A 398 16.55 6.29 19.32
C THR A 398 17.35 5.73 18.15
N TYR A 399 18.40 6.43 17.69
CA TYR A 399 19.30 5.85 16.68
C TYR A 399 20.12 4.66 17.19
N ALA A 400 20.31 4.54 18.50
CA ALA A 400 21.02 3.40 19.10
C ALA A 400 20.11 2.20 19.35
N ASP A 401 18.79 2.45 19.43
CA ASP A 401 17.79 1.45 19.72
C ASP A 401 16.52 1.76 18.95
N ALA A 402 16.34 1.03 17.85
CA ALA A 402 15.20 1.18 16.95
C ALA A 402 13.98 0.36 17.40
N ASN A 403 14.10 -0.35 18.53
CA ASN A 403 13.12 -1.27 19.10
C ASN A 403 12.76 -2.41 18.15
N ALA A 404 13.79 -3.10 17.63
CA ALA A 404 13.64 -4.17 16.64
C ALA A 404 12.95 -5.42 17.20
N GLU A 405 12.83 -5.56 18.51
CA GLU A 405 12.07 -6.62 19.18
C GLU A 405 10.54 -6.50 19.02
N ARG A 406 10.06 -5.39 18.45
CA ARG A 406 8.65 -5.17 18.17
C ARG A 406 8.20 -6.00 16.97
N VAL A 407 6.96 -6.49 17.06
CA VAL A 407 6.29 -7.23 15.98
C VAL A 407 5.07 -6.42 15.53
N ILE A 408 4.91 -6.26 14.22
CA ILE A 408 3.72 -5.65 13.63
C ILE A 408 2.72 -6.76 13.28
N LEU A 409 1.54 -6.74 13.89
CA LEU A 409 0.42 -7.59 13.50
C LEU A 409 -0.33 -6.94 12.35
N ASP A 410 -0.75 -7.71 11.36
CA ASP A 410 -1.42 -7.19 10.16
C ASP A 410 -2.68 -8.02 9.83
N ASP A 411 -3.67 -7.36 9.22
CA ASP A 411 -5.03 -7.87 9.05
C ASP A 411 -5.29 -8.67 7.76
N THR A 412 -4.22 -8.96 7.02
CA THR A 412 -4.26 -9.72 5.75
C THR A 412 -5.02 -11.05 5.86
N LEU A 413 -4.92 -11.77 6.99
CA LEU A 413 -5.56 -13.09 7.19
C LEU A 413 -6.72 -13.09 8.19
N ALA A 414 -6.81 -12.09 9.06
CA ALA A 414 -7.87 -11.95 10.05
C ALA A 414 -8.09 -10.47 10.35
N SER A 415 -9.29 -10.08 10.78
CA SER A 415 -9.57 -8.67 11.07
C SER A 415 -8.60 -8.10 12.13
N ALA A 416 -8.19 -6.84 11.93
CA ALA A 416 -7.33 -6.11 12.86
C ALA A 416 -7.93 -6.07 14.27
N ALA A 417 -7.10 -6.37 15.28
CA ALA A 417 -7.43 -6.03 16.65
C ALA A 417 -7.46 -4.50 16.80
N GLN A 418 -8.41 -4.01 17.59
CA GLN A 418 -8.59 -2.58 17.85
C GLN A 418 -8.02 -2.29 19.24
N ALA A 419 -6.85 -1.65 19.29
CA ALA A 419 -6.11 -1.40 20.52
C ALA A 419 -5.53 0.03 20.51
N ASP A 420 -5.37 0.58 21.70
CA ASP A 420 -4.59 1.80 21.95
C ASP A 420 -3.23 1.42 22.55
N THR A 421 -2.29 2.36 22.58
CA THR A 421 -0.98 2.15 23.22
C THR A 421 -1.15 1.71 24.68
N GLY A 422 -0.43 0.66 25.07
CA GLY A 422 -0.45 0.09 26.42
C GLY A 422 -1.48 -1.01 26.63
N ASP A 423 -2.43 -1.21 25.71
CA ASP A 423 -3.37 -2.34 25.75
C ASP A 423 -2.64 -3.68 25.71
N VAL A 424 -3.27 -4.70 26.29
CA VAL A 424 -2.70 -6.04 26.42
C VAL A 424 -3.46 -7.02 25.53
N LEU A 425 -2.73 -7.86 24.81
CA LEU A 425 -3.26 -8.98 24.04
C LEU A 425 -2.95 -10.27 24.83
N PRO A 426 -3.84 -10.71 25.74
CA PRO A 426 -3.58 -11.86 26.59
C PRO A 426 -3.58 -13.16 25.80
N GLY A 427 -2.71 -14.10 26.19
CA GLY A 427 -2.58 -15.39 25.54
C GLY A 427 -1.78 -15.33 24.24
N ASN A 428 -2.05 -16.27 23.34
CA ASN A 428 -1.26 -16.45 22.12
C ASN A 428 -1.87 -15.72 20.93
N VAL A 429 -1.02 -15.07 20.15
CA VAL A 429 -1.33 -14.62 18.79
C VAL A 429 -0.42 -15.39 17.84
N ASP A 430 -1.02 -16.25 17.04
CA ASP A 430 -0.33 -17.06 16.03
C ASP A 430 -0.49 -16.40 14.67
N GLY A 431 0.57 -16.40 13.86
CA GLY A 431 0.56 -15.81 12.53
C GLY A 431 1.70 -16.33 11.67
N VAL A 432 1.62 -16.09 10.36
CA VAL A 432 2.75 -16.32 9.44
C VAL A 432 3.51 -15.01 9.23
N LEU A 433 4.84 -15.07 9.25
CA LEU A 433 5.67 -13.88 9.00
C LEU A 433 5.76 -13.60 7.51
N ASP A 434 5.57 -12.35 7.14
CA ASP A 434 5.71 -11.84 5.78
C ASP A 434 6.37 -10.45 5.81
N TYR A 435 6.56 -9.83 4.64
CA TYR A 435 7.22 -8.53 4.51
C TYR A 435 6.48 -7.64 3.51
N SER A 436 6.22 -6.39 3.90
CA SER A 436 5.71 -5.37 2.99
C SER A 436 5.97 -3.97 3.53
N PHE A 437 6.04 -2.98 2.64
CA PHE A 437 6.19 -1.56 3.00
C PHE A 437 7.33 -1.29 4.00
N GLY A 438 8.51 -1.86 3.76
CA GLY A 438 9.69 -1.59 4.60
C GLY A 438 9.74 -2.35 5.92
N ASN A 439 8.79 -3.26 6.18
CA ASN A 439 8.59 -3.86 7.50
C ASN A 439 8.22 -5.35 7.41
N PHE A 440 8.72 -6.14 8.37
CA PHE A 440 8.23 -7.49 8.64
C PHE A 440 6.93 -7.45 9.43
N LYS A 441 5.96 -8.27 9.01
CA LYS A 441 4.60 -8.30 9.57
C LYS A 441 4.16 -9.72 9.86
N LEU A 442 3.48 -9.90 10.99
CA LEU A 442 2.88 -11.16 11.39
C LEU A 442 1.40 -11.15 10.99
N PHE A 443 1.05 -11.90 9.94
CA PHE A 443 -0.32 -12.05 9.50
C PHE A 443 -1.07 -12.96 10.48
N ALA A 444 -1.85 -12.34 11.37
CA ALA A 444 -2.52 -13.05 12.44
C ALA A 444 -3.56 -14.04 11.88
N LEU A 445 -3.55 -15.28 12.36
CA LEU A 445 -4.49 -16.32 11.91
C LEU A 445 -5.91 -16.15 12.49
N ALA A 446 -6.03 -15.32 13.52
CA ALA A 446 -7.28 -14.94 14.16
C ALA A 446 -7.14 -13.56 14.80
N THR A 447 -8.24 -12.80 14.86
CA THR A 447 -8.28 -11.52 15.55
C THR A 447 -8.00 -11.73 17.04
N PRO A 448 -6.90 -11.17 17.59
CA PRO A 448 -6.57 -11.36 18.99
C PRO A 448 -7.54 -10.60 19.90
N ALA A 449 -7.76 -11.13 21.10
CA ALA A 449 -8.51 -10.43 22.13
C ALA A 449 -7.68 -9.25 22.65
N VAL A 450 -8.34 -8.12 22.92
CA VAL A 450 -7.71 -6.93 23.49
C VAL A 450 -8.28 -6.67 24.88
N LEU A 451 -7.39 -6.49 25.85
CA LEU A 451 -7.71 -5.99 27.18
C LEU A 451 -7.28 -4.53 27.26
N ASP A 452 -8.27 -3.64 27.36
CA ASP A 452 -8.06 -2.21 27.52
C ASP A 452 -7.28 -1.92 28.81
N ARG A 453 -6.07 -1.39 28.63
CA ARG A 453 -5.14 -0.89 29.64
C ARG A 453 -4.58 0.48 29.26
N SER A 454 -5.11 1.07 28.19
CA SER A 454 -4.78 2.40 27.73
C SER A 454 -4.92 3.42 28.85
N ALA A 455 -4.00 4.37 28.87
CA ALA A 455 -4.07 5.48 29.80
C ALA A 455 -5.12 6.50 29.28
N PRO A 456 -5.88 7.18 30.16
CA PRO A 456 -6.87 8.16 29.72
C PRO A 456 -6.19 9.39 29.10
N ARG A 457 -6.86 10.03 28.14
CA ARG A 457 -6.44 11.30 27.54
C ARG A 457 -6.08 12.32 28.60
N GLU A 458 -4.93 12.95 28.42
CA GLU A 458 -4.37 13.88 29.39
C GLU A 458 -5.02 15.27 29.34
N THR A 459 -4.95 15.99 30.45
CA THR A 459 -5.22 17.43 30.47
C THR A 459 -4.11 18.10 31.24
N THR A 460 -3.70 19.27 30.79
CA THR A 460 -2.73 20.09 31.52
C THR A 460 -3.45 21.13 32.38
N ARG A 461 -2.72 21.78 33.31
CA ARG A 461 -3.28 22.83 34.17
C ARG A 461 -3.53 24.16 33.43
N ALA A 462 -4.40 25.01 33.94
CA ALA A 462 -4.50 26.38 33.44
C ALA A 462 -3.28 27.25 33.79
N GLN A 463 -2.99 28.25 32.95
CA GLN A 463 -2.01 29.30 33.24
C GLN A 463 -2.44 30.21 34.38
N ARG A 464 -1.50 30.56 35.26
CA ARG A 464 -1.75 31.50 36.38
C ARG A 464 -1.82 32.95 35.88
N HIS A 465 -2.29 33.86 36.72
CA HIS A 465 -2.42 35.29 36.34
C HIS A 465 -1.10 35.92 35.86
N GLY A 466 0.07 35.48 36.35
CA GLY A 466 1.38 36.00 35.94
C GLY A 466 2.09 35.18 34.85
N GLU A 467 1.47 34.12 34.35
CA GLU A 467 2.04 33.23 33.34
C GLU A 467 1.48 33.56 31.96
N LEU A 468 2.30 33.39 30.93
CA LEU A 468 1.93 33.37 29.53
C LEU A 468 1.99 31.92 29.03
N ALA A 469 0.85 31.32 28.68
CA ALA A 469 0.80 30.01 28.03
C ALA A 469 0.98 30.14 26.51
N ILE A 470 1.96 29.43 25.96
CA ILE A 470 2.19 29.32 24.51
C ILE A 470 2.23 27.84 24.15
N ALA A 471 1.41 27.45 23.18
CA ALA A 471 1.24 26.05 22.76
C ALA A 471 1.48 25.89 21.25
N THR A 472 1.74 24.66 20.82
CA THR A 472 1.75 24.25 19.39
C THR A 472 0.86 23.03 19.20
N TYR A 473 0.19 22.94 18.04
CA TYR A 473 -0.70 21.84 17.71
C TYR A 473 -0.84 21.65 16.20
N ASN A 474 -0.25 20.58 15.69
CA ASN A 474 -0.53 20.05 14.37
C ASN A 474 -1.97 19.49 14.33
N VAL A 475 -2.81 20.01 13.44
CA VAL A 475 -4.23 19.65 13.33
C VAL A 475 -4.56 18.72 12.15
N GLU A 476 -3.54 18.11 11.54
CA GLU A 476 -3.62 17.07 10.50
C GLU A 476 -4.54 17.42 9.32
N ASN A 477 -3.99 18.10 8.29
CA ASN A 477 -4.69 18.47 7.07
C ASN A 477 -6.06 19.15 7.26
N LEU A 478 -6.24 19.96 8.31
CA LEU A 478 -7.56 20.50 8.67
C LEU A 478 -8.13 21.41 7.58
N ASP A 479 -9.31 21.09 7.06
CA ASP A 479 -9.99 21.87 6.01
C ASP A 479 -11.53 21.88 6.19
N PRO A 480 -12.28 22.77 5.50
CA PRO A 480 -13.75 22.84 5.64
C PRO A 480 -14.53 21.61 5.17
N GLY A 481 -13.90 20.70 4.43
CA GLY A 481 -14.42 19.40 4.02
C GLY A 481 -14.42 18.36 5.14
N ASP A 482 -13.61 18.57 6.19
CA ASP A 482 -13.59 17.71 7.36
C ASP A 482 -14.94 17.69 8.09
N PRO A 483 -15.32 16.54 8.69
CA PRO A 483 -16.58 16.40 9.37
C PRO A 483 -16.57 17.23 10.67
N GLN A 484 -17.72 17.83 11.02
CA GLN A 484 -17.87 18.66 12.23
C GLN A 484 -17.32 18.02 13.53
N PRO A 485 -17.44 16.69 13.76
CA PRO A 485 -16.79 16.04 14.90
C PRO A 485 -15.27 16.28 15.01
N LYS A 486 -14.52 16.36 13.90
CA LYS A 486 -13.07 16.67 13.94
C LYS A 486 -12.83 18.06 14.53
N PHE A 487 -13.54 19.08 14.04
CA PHE A 487 -13.48 20.44 14.59
C PHE A 487 -13.88 20.48 16.07
N ASP A 488 -14.93 19.76 16.47
CA ASP A 488 -15.40 19.73 17.86
C ASP A 488 -14.39 19.06 18.80
N ARG A 489 -13.72 17.99 18.34
CA ARG A 489 -12.70 17.28 19.12
C ARG A 489 -11.39 18.06 19.22
N LEU A 490 -10.90 18.66 18.12
CA LEU A 490 -9.76 19.59 18.16
C LEU A 490 -10.04 20.78 19.09
N ALA A 491 -11.26 21.33 19.04
CA ALA A 491 -11.69 22.38 19.96
C ALA A 491 -11.67 21.92 21.43
N ALA A 492 -12.13 20.70 21.74
CA ALA A 492 -12.01 20.13 23.07
C ALA A 492 -10.55 19.94 23.49
N GLY A 493 -9.69 19.46 22.59
CA GLY A 493 -8.24 19.37 22.82
C GLY A 493 -7.62 20.72 23.20
N ILE A 494 -8.02 21.80 22.53
CA ILE A 494 -7.56 23.17 22.85
C ILE A 494 -8.15 23.68 24.17
N VAL A 495 -9.45 23.46 24.42
CA VAL A 495 -10.16 24.06 25.56
C VAL A 495 -9.88 23.29 26.86
N THR A 496 -10.10 21.97 26.85
CA THR A 496 -9.96 21.11 28.03
C THR A 496 -8.57 20.47 28.11
N GLY A 497 -8.00 20.01 26.99
CA GLY A 497 -6.68 19.40 26.97
C GLY A 497 -5.59 20.42 27.32
N LEU A 498 -5.43 21.46 26.50
CA LEU A 498 -4.43 22.53 26.64
C LEU A 498 -4.83 23.64 27.63
N SER A 499 -6.03 23.56 28.23
CA SER A 499 -6.56 24.59 29.13
C SER A 499 -6.63 26.00 28.50
N SER A 500 -6.96 26.11 27.20
CA SER A 500 -7.11 27.37 26.47
C SER A 500 -5.88 28.30 26.57
N PRO A 501 -4.75 27.95 25.92
CA PRO A 501 -3.48 28.69 26.00
C PRO A 501 -3.64 30.14 25.53
N ASP A 502 -2.74 31.04 25.97
CA ASP A 502 -2.87 32.45 25.62
C ASP A 502 -2.47 32.72 24.15
N ILE A 503 -1.48 31.97 23.64
CA ILE A 503 -1.04 31.91 22.24
C ILE A 503 -0.97 30.43 21.83
N LEU A 504 -1.42 30.10 20.63
CA LEU A 504 -1.38 28.77 20.02
C LEU A 504 -0.79 28.90 18.61
N THR A 505 0.26 28.16 18.30
CA THR A 505 0.66 27.91 16.92
C THR A 505 -0.09 26.71 16.38
N LEU A 506 -0.53 26.81 15.12
CA LEU A 506 -1.15 25.71 14.40
C LEU A 506 -0.28 25.37 13.18
N GLU A 507 -0.16 24.08 12.92
CA GLU A 507 0.41 23.47 11.74
C GLU A 507 -0.69 22.73 10.98
N GLU A 508 -0.43 22.29 9.74
CA GLU A 508 -1.37 21.43 9.00
C GLU A 508 -2.76 22.07 8.72
N VAL A 509 -2.85 23.40 8.70
CA VAL A 509 -4.09 24.08 8.26
C VAL A 509 -4.13 24.17 6.74
N GLN A 510 -5.26 23.76 6.15
CA GLN A 510 -5.49 23.74 4.72
C GLN A 510 -6.38 24.88 4.20
N ASP A 511 -6.46 24.95 2.87
CA ASP A 511 -7.21 25.94 2.11
C ASP A 511 -8.71 25.78 2.37
N ASN A 512 -9.48 26.79 1.96
CA ASN A 512 -10.93 26.77 2.05
C ASN A 512 -11.59 25.62 1.23
N ASN A 513 -10.82 24.93 0.39
CA ASN A 513 -11.21 23.81 -0.46
C ASN A 513 -10.32 22.55 -0.27
N GLY A 514 -9.57 22.48 0.83
CA GLY A 514 -8.71 21.34 1.16
C GLY A 514 -7.61 21.09 0.13
N ALA A 515 -7.36 19.82 -0.20
CA ALA A 515 -6.34 19.40 -1.16
C ALA A 515 -6.66 19.71 -2.65
N THR A 516 -7.77 20.40 -2.92
CA THR A 516 -8.18 20.71 -4.30
C THR A 516 -7.29 21.79 -4.91
N ASN A 517 -6.43 21.41 -5.86
CA ASN A 517 -5.53 22.34 -6.54
C ASN A 517 -6.23 23.15 -7.68
N ASP A 518 -7.05 24.13 -7.30
CA ASP A 518 -7.75 25.04 -8.23
C ASP A 518 -7.24 26.50 -8.20
N GLY A 519 -6.18 26.76 -7.43
CA GLY A 519 -5.62 28.09 -7.21
C GLY A 519 -6.11 28.80 -5.94
N THR A 520 -7.04 28.20 -5.20
CA THR A 520 -7.45 28.68 -3.87
C THR A 520 -6.31 28.51 -2.87
N VAL A 521 -5.91 29.62 -2.22
CA VAL A 521 -4.88 29.64 -1.17
C VAL A 521 -5.38 30.20 0.16
N ALA A 522 -6.60 30.74 0.17
CA ALA A 522 -7.20 31.34 1.35
C ALA A 522 -7.67 30.25 2.32
N ALA A 523 -7.48 30.47 3.62
CA ALA A 523 -7.87 29.53 4.70
C ALA A 523 -8.76 30.18 5.78
N ASP A 524 -9.32 31.36 5.52
CA ASP A 524 -10.15 32.11 6.47
C ASP A 524 -11.40 31.35 6.93
N ARG A 525 -12.00 30.52 6.06
CA ARG A 525 -13.12 29.65 6.43
C ARG A 525 -12.69 28.56 7.39
N THR A 526 -11.54 27.94 7.16
CA THR A 526 -10.96 26.89 8.02
C THR A 526 -10.75 27.42 9.44
N TYR A 527 -10.10 28.59 9.57
CA TYR A 527 -9.92 29.23 10.87
C TYR A 527 -11.25 29.60 11.54
N ALA A 528 -12.20 30.13 10.77
CA ALA A 528 -13.52 30.48 11.32
C ALA A 528 -14.22 29.26 11.91
N LEU A 529 -14.22 28.12 11.22
CA LEU A 529 -14.84 26.88 11.71
C LEU A 529 -14.20 26.40 13.01
N LEU A 530 -12.87 26.36 13.08
CA LEU A 530 -12.16 25.96 14.30
C LEU A 530 -12.41 26.93 15.46
N ILE A 531 -12.36 28.24 15.22
CA ILE A 531 -12.60 29.25 16.26
C ILE A 531 -14.04 29.18 16.77
N GLU A 532 -15.04 28.98 15.90
CA GLU A 532 -16.42 28.79 16.33
C GLU A 532 -16.61 27.49 17.13
N ALA A 533 -15.91 26.41 16.75
CA ALA A 533 -15.92 25.17 17.53
C ALA A 533 -15.30 25.37 18.93
N ILE A 534 -14.18 26.10 19.02
CA ILE A 534 -13.55 26.47 20.31
C ILE A 534 -14.52 27.27 21.19
N VAL A 535 -15.20 28.27 20.63
CA VAL A 535 -16.20 29.07 21.38
C VAL A 535 -17.36 28.18 21.83
N ARG A 536 -17.83 27.28 20.98
CA ARG A 536 -18.91 26.33 21.31
C ARG A 536 -18.51 25.35 22.42
N ALA A 537 -17.24 24.94 22.46
CA ALA A 537 -16.67 24.11 23.51
C ALA A 537 -16.46 24.88 24.85
N GLY A 538 -16.76 26.19 24.89
CA GLY A 538 -16.61 27.03 26.08
C GLY A 538 -15.26 27.74 26.19
N GLY A 539 -14.43 27.67 25.14
CA GLY A 539 -13.16 28.37 25.04
C GLY A 539 -13.29 29.86 24.72
N PRO A 540 -12.17 30.60 24.75
CA PRO A 540 -12.15 31.99 24.32
C PRO A 540 -12.31 32.11 22.81
N ARG A 541 -12.80 33.25 22.35
CA ARG A 541 -12.73 33.60 20.93
C ARG A 541 -11.30 34.06 20.60
N TYR A 542 -10.53 33.19 19.97
CA TYR A 542 -9.20 33.53 19.46
C TYR A 542 -9.27 34.50 18.28
N GLN A 543 -8.31 35.41 18.20
CA GLN A 543 -7.92 36.05 16.95
C GLN A 543 -6.84 35.22 16.27
N TYR A 544 -6.65 35.38 14.96
CA TYR A 544 -5.58 34.68 14.24
C TYR A 544 -4.73 35.59 13.35
N ARG A 545 -3.50 35.16 13.04
CA ARG A 545 -2.60 35.75 12.04
C ARG A 545 -1.91 34.64 11.25
N GLN A 546 -1.87 34.80 9.94
CA GLN A 546 -1.31 33.86 8.97
C GLN A 546 -0.91 34.61 7.69
N ILE A 547 -0.21 33.94 6.77
CA ILE A 547 0.10 34.47 5.43
C ILE A 547 -0.23 33.37 4.41
N ASP A 548 -1.18 33.67 3.50
CA ASP A 548 -1.55 32.78 2.40
C ASP A 548 -0.30 32.42 1.58
N PRO A 549 -0.07 31.13 1.28
CA PRO A 549 0.99 30.71 0.38
C PRO A 549 0.79 31.16 -1.06
N THR A 550 1.85 31.04 -1.87
CA THR A 550 1.70 30.94 -3.32
C THR A 550 1.20 29.55 -3.66
N ASN A 551 0.23 29.43 -4.57
CA ASN A 551 -0.37 28.14 -4.93
C ASN A 551 0.70 27.11 -5.36
N GLY A 552 0.71 25.94 -4.72
CA GLY A 552 1.64 24.83 -4.96
C GLY A 552 3.09 25.07 -4.55
N ALA A 553 3.39 26.19 -3.87
CA ALA A 553 4.77 26.53 -3.50
C ALA A 553 5.18 26.00 -2.12
N ASP A 554 4.20 25.78 -1.22
CA ASP A 554 4.41 25.23 0.12
C ASP A 554 4.12 23.72 0.07
N GLY A 555 4.90 22.92 0.82
CA GLY A 555 4.74 21.47 0.88
C GLY A 555 3.57 21.04 1.76
N GLY A 556 3.36 19.73 1.89
CA GLY A 556 2.23 19.15 2.63
C GLY A 556 1.52 18.09 1.81
N GLU A 557 0.23 17.86 2.08
CA GLU A 557 -0.63 17.02 1.25
C GLU A 557 -0.64 17.53 -0.21
N PRO A 558 -0.45 16.63 -1.20
CA PRO A 558 -0.47 17.00 -2.61
C PRO A 558 -1.76 17.74 -3.01
N GLY A 559 -1.58 18.95 -3.52
CA GLY A 559 -2.66 19.79 -4.04
C GLY A 559 -3.16 20.87 -3.07
N GLY A 560 -2.97 20.67 -1.76
CA GLY A 560 -3.23 21.69 -0.74
C GLY A 560 -2.03 22.63 -0.54
N ASN A 561 -2.28 23.81 0.05
CA ASN A 561 -1.26 24.81 0.35
C ASN A 561 -0.96 24.92 1.85
N ILE A 562 -0.54 23.84 2.51
CA ILE A 562 -0.43 23.80 3.97
C ILE A 562 0.39 24.97 4.54
N ARG A 563 -0.07 25.52 5.68
CA ARG A 563 0.55 26.67 6.34
C ARG A 563 0.64 26.51 7.85
N VAL A 564 1.41 27.41 8.45
CA VAL A 564 1.43 27.65 9.89
C VAL A 564 0.69 28.95 10.24
N ALA A 565 0.15 29.03 11.45
CA ALA A 565 -0.58 30.20 11.91
C ALA A 565 -0.45 30.45 13.42
N PHE A 566 -0.83 31.65 13.84
CA PHE A 566 -1.05 31.99 15.25
C PHE A 566 -2.53 32.12 15.54
N LEU A 567 -3.00 31.52 16.63
CA LEU A 567 -4.22 31.88 17.35
C LEU A 567 -3.83 32.53 18.69
N PHE A 568 -4.49 33.61 19.10
CA PHE A 568 -4.23 34.26 20.39
C PHE A 568 -5.46 34.93 20.98
N ARG A 569 -5.56 34.94 22.32
CA ARG A 569 -6.70 35.53 23.06
C ARG A 569 -6.30 36.85 23.70
N THR A 570 -7.13 37.88 23.58
CA THR A 570 -6.77 39.24 24.05
C THR A 570 -7.24 39.56 25.46
N ASP A 571 -8.15 38.76 26.02
CA ASP A 571 -8.72 38.91 27.36
C ASP A 571 -7.73 38.57 28.49
N ARG A 572 -6.53 38.11 28.14
CA ARG A 572 -5.44 37.76 29.06
C ARG A 572 -4.29 38.78 29.06
N GLY A 573 -4.43 39.88 28.33
CA GLY A 573 -3.39 40.91 28.22
C GLY A 573 -2.32 40.58 27.17
N VAL A 574 -2.61 39.65 26.26
CA VAL A 574 -1.84 39.44 25.02
C VAL A 574 -2.38 40.37 23.94
N SER A 575 -1.47 40.99 23.18
CA SER A 575 -1.78 41.70 21.95
C SER A 575 -0.75 41.38 20.88
N PHE A 576 -1.19 41.26 19.63
CA PHE A 576 -0.31 41.12 18.47
C PHE A 576 0.16 42.49 17.98
N VAL A 577 1.42 42.62 17.57
CA VAL A 577 1.99 43.87 17.05
C VAL A 577 1.96 43.85 15.53
N ASP A 578 0.82 44.22 14.94
CA ASP A 578 0.66 44.24 13.48
C ASP A 578 1.60 45.25 12.80
N ARG A 579 2.36 44.77 11.81
CA ARG A 579 3.16 45.58 10.89
C ARG A 579 3.00 45.09 9.47
N PRO A 580 2.54 45.95 8.54
CA PRO A 580 2.31 45.55 7.15
C PRO A 580 3.62 45.24 6.43
N GLY A 581 3.51 44.57 5.28
CA GLY A 581 4.63 44.27 4.38
C GLY A 581 5.03 42.80 4.31
N GLY A 582 4.38 41.92 5.08
CA GLY A 582 4.53 40.48 4.94
C GLY A 582 3.57 39.93 3.89
N ASP A 583 4.08 39.11 2.97
CA ASP A 583 3.30 38.33 2.00
C ASP A 583 3.98 36.97 1.77
N ALA A 584 3.46 36.17 0.84
CA ALA A 584 3.95 34.82 0.53
C ALA A 584 5.43 34.77 0.15
N THR A 585 5.96 35.86 -0.44
CA THR A 585 7.28 35.94 -1.08
C THR A 585 8.20 36.99 -0.45
N THR A 586 7.67 37.91 0.35
CA THR A 586 8.44 38.98 0.98
C THR A 586 8.93 38.54 2.36
N ALA A 587 10.26 38.45 2.52
CA ALA A 587 10.89 38.13 3.79
C ALA A 587 10.65 39.23 4.84
N THR A 588 10.31 38.82 6.06
CA THR A 588 10.49 39.70 7.23
C THR A 588 11.94 39.67 7.70
N SER A 589 12.39 40.77 8.31
CA SER A 589 13.72 40.88 8.90
C SER A 589 13.63 41.57 10.25
N VAL A 590 14.73 41.54 11.00
CA VAL A 590 14.80 42.13 12.33
C VAL A 590 15.54 43.46 12.27
N ARG A 591 14.91 44.52 12.78
CA ARG A 591 15.48 45.88 12.85
C ARG A 591 15.60 46.36 14.29
N ARG A 592 16.51 47.30 14.53
CA ARG A 592 16.67 47.99 15.81
C ARG A 592 15.71 49.18 15.88
N ALA A 593 14.64 49.07 16.67
CA ALA A 593 13.67 50.14 16.90
C ALA A 593 14.06 51.09 18.06
N GLY A 594 15.15 50.78 18.77
CA GLY A 594 15.68 51.58 19.88
C GLY A 594 16.78 50.84 20.64
N PHE A 595 17.23 51.40 21.77
CA PHE A 595 18.21 50.75 22.64
C PHE A 595 17.68 49.41 23.17
N LEU A 596 18.34 48.30 22.82
CA LEU A 596 17.94 46.93 23.13
C LEU A 596 16.47 46.59 22.73
N ARG A 597 15.97 47.20 21.66
CA ARG A 597 14.60 46.97 21.15
C ARG A 597 14.64 46.37 19.74
N PRO A 598 14.72 45.03 19.60
CA PRO A 598 14.44 44.37 18.33
C PRO A 598 12.98 44.61 17.96
N ALA A 599 12.70 44.70 16.66
CA ALA A 599 11.35 44.72 16.11
C ALA A 599 11.38 44.05 14.74
N LEU A 600 10.31 43.34 14.40
CA LEU A 600 10.15 42.80 13.04
C LEU A 600 9.86 43.94 12.03
N THR A 601 10.30 43.81 10.78
CA THR A 601 9.92 44.72 9.69
C THR A 601 8.46 44.49 9.27
N ALA A 602 8.04 43.23 9.18
CA ALA A 602 6.66 42.81 8.99
C ALA A 602 6.23 41.84 10.12
N SER A 603 5.00 41.95 10.59
CA SER A 603 4.43 41.05 11.59
C SER A 603 2.92 40.94 11.38
N PRO A 604 2.37 39.75 11.07
CA PRO A 604 3.11 38.50 10.82
C PRO A 604 4.05 38.63 9.61
N GLY A 605 5.08 37.81 9.55
CA GLY A 605 6.03 37.82 8.43
C GLY A 605 6.71 36.46 8.23
N ARG A 606 6.97 36.08 6.98
CA ARG A 606 7.67 34.83 6.65
C ARG A 606 9.19 34.99 6.79
N ILE A 607 9.88 33.99 7.35
CA ILE A 607 11.34 33.98 7.43
C ILE A 607 11.89 33.45 6.10
N ASP A 608 12.56 34.34 5.36
CA ASP A 608 13.27 34.02 4.11
C ASP A 608 12.50 33.06 3.16
N PRO A 609 11.27 33.42 2.74
CA PRO A 609 10.36 32.49 2.05
C PRO A 609 10.83 32.03 0.66
N GLN A 610 11.86 32.68 0.10
CA GLN A 610 12.45 32.32 -1.20
C GLN A 610 13.71 31.44 -1.04
N ASN A 611 14.10 31.10 0.19
CA ASN A 611 15.26 30.24 0.43
C ASN A 611 14.99 28.82 -0.08
N ALA A 612 15.98 28.23 -0.76
CA ALA A 612 15.91 26.86 -1.27
C ALA A 612 15.66 25.82 -0.17
N ALA A 613 16.03 26.11 1.09
CA ALA A 613 15.71 25.27 2.24
C ALA A 613 14.20 24.97 2.38
N PHE A 614 13.34 25.90 1.93
CA PHE A 614 11.88 25.77 2.01
C PHE A 614 11.22 25.39 0.67
N ALA A 615 12.00 24.95 -0.32
CA ALA A 615 11.45 24.43 -1.56
C ALA A 615 10.52 23.23 -1.26
N ASN A 616 9.28 23.29 -1.74
CA ASN A 616 8.24 22.29 -1.48
C ASN A 616 8.07 21.97 0.03
N SER A 617 8.27 22.95 0.89
CA SER A 617 8.08 22.86 2.35
C SER A 617 7.42 24.13 2.87
N ARG A 618 6.87 24.09 4.09
CA ARG A 618 6.16 25.22 4.70
C ARG A 618 7.16 26.27 5.16
N LYS A 619 6.82 27.56 4.98
CA LYS A 619 7.71 28.68 5.34
C LYS A 619 7.42 29.12 6.79
N PRO A 620 8.44 29.29 7.64
CA PRO A 620 8.24 29.72 9.03
C PRO A 620 7.56 31.09 9.13
N LEU A 621 6.69 31.25 10.13
CA LEU A 621 5.96 32.49 10.40
C LEU A 621 6.46 33.11 11.70
N ALA A 622 6.94 34.35 11.63
CA ALA A 622 7.38 35.13 12.78
C ALA A 622 6.31 36.16 13.19
N GLY A 623 6.01 36.20 14.49
CA GLY A 623 5.07 37.13 15.11
C GLY A 623 5.71 37.88 16.28
N GLU A 624 5.40 39.17 16.40
CA GLU A 624 5.74 39.96 17.58
C GLU A 624 4.48 40.16 18.43
N PHE A 625 4.56 39.71 19.67
CA PHE A 625 3.48 39.81 20.65
C PHE A 625 3.92 40.73 21.80
N SER A 626 2.93 41.26 22.50
CA SER A 626 3.11 41.91 23.80
C SER A 626 2.23 41.22 24.82
N TYR A 627 2.81 40.76 25.93
CA TYR A 627 2.05 40.27 27.08
C TYR A 627 2.24 41.26 28.22
N LYS A 628 1.15 41.93 28.60
CA LYS A 628 1.14 42.96 29.66
C LYS A 628 2.25 44.02 29.47
N GLY A 629 2.50 44.41 28.22
CA GLY A 629 3.49 45.41 27.84
C GLY A 629 4.92 44.87 27.63
N LYS A 630 5.16 43.57 27.83
CA LYS A 630 6.46 42.93 27.61
C LYS A 630 6.51 42.26 26.24
N PRO A 631 7.51 42.54 25.39
CA PRO A 631 7.61 41.96 24.06
C PRO A 631 8.00 40.47 24.12
N VAL A 632 7.39 39.68 23.23
CA VAL A 632 7.70 38.26 23.00
C VAL A 632 7.73 38.01 21.49
N PHE A 633 8.78 37.37 21.00
CA PHE A 633 8.84 36.89 19.62
C PHE A 633 8.44 35.42 19.60
N VAL A 634 7.49 35.08 18.73
CA VAL A 634 7.01 33.70 18.54
C VAL A 634 7.24 33.33 17.08
N ILE A 635 7.88 32.19 16.84
CA ILE A 635 8.24 31.71 15.49
C ILE A 635 7.63 30.32 15.32
N ALA A 636 6.57 30.22 14.50
CA ALA A 636 5.89 28.97 14.16
C ALA A 636 6.59 28.30 12.97
N ASN A 637 6.80 26.99 13.06
CA ASN A 637 7.51 26.21 12.05
C ASN A 637 6.72 24.96 11.70
N HIS A 638 6.89 24.50 10.46
CA HIS A 638 6.52 23.16 10.06
C HIS A 638 7.52 22.67 9.00
N PHE A 639 8.52 21.88 9.40
CA PHE A 639 9.64 21.51 8.51
C PHE A 639 9.29 20.34 7.59
N ASN A 640 10.16 20.05 6.62
CA ASN A 640 9.90 18.94 5.68
C ASN A 640 9.82 17.60 6.41
N SER A 641 8.86 16.76 5.99
CA SER A 641 8.66 15.44 6.57
C SER A 641 9.85 14.52 6.32
N LYS A 642 9.84 13.37 7.01
CA LYS A 642 10.83 12.30 6.81
C LYS A 642 10.56 11.45 5.56
N GLY A 643 9.59 11.84 4.72
CA GLY A 643 9.27 11.15 3.47
C GLY A 643 10.46 11.15 2.51
N GLY A 644 10.69 9.99 1.86
CA GLY A 644 11.85 9.76 0.99
C GLY A 644 13.10 9.24 1.70
N ASP A 645 13.07 9.10 3.03
CA ASP A 645 14.07 8.31 3.75
C ASP A 645 13.86 6.81 3.47
N GLN A 646 14.95 6.05 3.48
CA GLN A 646 14.88 4.59 3.30
C GLN A 646 14.27 3.91 4.53
N PRO A 647 13.54 2.79 4.36
CA PRO A 647 12.89 2.10 5.46
C PRO A 647 13.91 1.47 6.43
N LEU A 648 13.50 1.34 7.69
CA LEU A 648 14.35 0.79 8.75
C LEU A 648 14.79 -0.65 8.43
N PHE A 649 13.84 -1.51 8.03
CA PHE A 649 14.12 -2.88 7.60
C PHE A 649 14.23 -2.98 6.07
N GLY A 650 14.85 -1.96 5.44
CA GLY A 650 15.08 -1.91 4.00
C GLY A 650 16.32 -2.65 3.52
N ARG A 651 16.39 -2.79 2.19
CA ARG A 651 17.51 -3.38 1.44
C ARG A 651 18.84 -2.68 1.67
N TYR A 652 18.84 -1.36 1.84
CA TYR A 652 20.07 -0.59 2.03
C TYR A 652 20.28 -0.25 3.50
N GLN A 653 21.44 -0.63 4.03
CA GLN A 653 21.77 -0.46 5.45
C GLN A 653 23.12 0.25 5.64
N PRO A 654 23.24 1.18 6.63
CA PRO A 654 22.13 1.77 7.37
C PRO A 654 21.21 2.58 6.43
N PRO A 655 19.93 2.79 6.78
CA PRO A 655 18.99 3.50 5.91
C PRO A 655 19.45 4.94 5.65
N ALA A 656 19.42 5.36 4.39
CA ALA A 656 19.71 6.74 4.00
C ALA A 656 18.59 7.67 4.45
N ARG A 657 18.95 8.71 5.22
CA ARG A 657 18.02 9.74 5.71
C ARG A 657 18.12 11.01 4.88
N SER A 658 17.77 10.89 3.61
CA SER A 658 17.98 11.94 2.62
C SER A 658 17.24 13.25 2.97
N SER A 659 16.11 13.15 3.67
CA SER A 659 15.28 14.28 4.08
C SER A 659 15.92 15.16 5.17
N GLU A 660 16.88 14.64 5.96
CA GLU A 660 17.56 15.40 7.02
C GLU A 660 18.35 16.59 6.46
N VAL A 661 18.90 16.46 5.24
CA VAL A 661 19.69 17.52 4.60
C VAL A 661 18.88 18.81 4.47
N GLN A 662 17.61 18.70 4.05
CA GLN A 662 16.74 19.87 3.93
C GLN A 662 16.35 20.42 5.31
N ARG A 663 16.07 19.56 6.30
CA ARG A 663 15.76 20.00 7.67
C ARG A 663 16.93 20.76 8.31
N HIS A 664 18.17 20.32 8.11
CA HIS A 664 19.36 21.02 8.60
C HIS A 664 19.46 22.44 8.02
N GLN A 665 19.15 22.59 6.73
CA GLN A 665 19.12 23.90 6.07
C GLN A 665 17.99 24.79 6.61
N GLN A 666 16.78 24.23 6.81
CA GLN A 666 15.64 24.95 7.39
C GLN A 666 15.95 25.42 8.82
N ALA A 667 16.48 24.54 9.66
CA ALA A 667 16.94 24.86 11.01
C ALA A 667 17.97 25.98 11.02
N THR A 668 18.95 25.93 10.10
CA THR A 668 19.99 26.97 9.97
C THR A 668 19.40 28.34 9.65
N VAL A 669 18.42 28.42 8.75
CA VAL A 669 17.77 29.69 8.38
C VAL A 669 16.97 30.25 9.56
N VAL A 670 16.19 29.42 10.25
CA VAL A 670 15.41 29.83 11.43
C VAL A 670 16.34 30.27 12.57
N ARG A 671 17.42 29.52 12.82
CA ARG A 671 18.43 29.88 13.81
C ARG A 671 19.07 31.24 13.50
N GLY A 672 19.43 31.48 12.25
CA GLY A 672 19.99 32.75 11.80
C GLY A 672 19.05 33.92 12.07
N PHE A 673 17.74 33.74 11.89
CA PHE A 673 16.75 34.76 12.23
C PHE A 673 16.66 35.04 13.75
N VAL A 674 16.70 33.99 14.57
CA VAL A 674 16.77 34.12 16.04
C VAL A 674 18.00 34.91 16.47
N ASP A 675 19.15 34.65 15.86
CA ASP A 675 20.39 35.37 16.17
C ASP A 675 20.31 36.86 15.80
N GLN A 676 19.55 37.25 14.78
CA GLN A 676 19.30 38.67 14.50
C GLN A 676 18.56 39.37 15.66
N ILE A 677 17.57 38.71 16.27
CA ILE A 677 16.86 39.23 17.46
C ILE A 677 17.83 39.34 18.64
N ARG A 678 18.56 38.26 18.91
CA ARG A 678 19.54 38.18 20.00
C ARG A 678 20.63 39.25 19.90
N ASN A 679 21.14 39.50 18.68
CA ASN A 679 22.19 40.49 18.43
C ASN A 679 21.74 41.92 18.77
N ILE A 680 20.43 42.20 18.75
CA ILE A 680 19.89 43.49 19.18
C ILE A 680 19.63 43.50 20.69
N ASN A 681 19.05 42.42 21.23
CA ASN A 681 18.78 42.25 22.64
C ASN A 681 19.02 40.78 23.08
N PRO A 682 20.14 40.49 23.78
CA PRO A 682 20.42 39.13 24.25
C PRO A 682 19.42 38.65 25.31
N LEU A 683 18.66 39.56 25.93
CA LEU A 683 17.62 39.27 26.93
C LEU A 683 16.22 39.15 26.31
N ALA A 684 16.09 39.08 24.98
CA ALA A 684 14.81 38.95 24.30
C ALA A 684 14.10 37.65 24.68
N SER A 685 12.78 37.76 24.90
CA SER A 685 11.88 36.61 25.05
C SER A 685 11.57 36.06 23.67
N ILE A 686 12.12 34.89 23.32
CA ILE A 686 11.96 34.25 22.02
C ILE A 686 11.47 32.83 22.26
N VAL A 687 10.42 32.45 21.54
CA VAL A 687 9.88 31.09 21.50
C VAL A 687 9.86 30.64 20.05
N VAL A 688 10.53 29.53 19.75
CA VAL A 688 10.50 28.85 18.44
C VAL A 688 9.78 27.54 18.67
N LEU A 689 8.72 27.26 17.93
CA LEU A 689 7.92 26.08 18.18
C LEU A 689 7.27 25.53 16.92
N GLY A 690 6.89 24.27 17.02
CA GLY A 690 6.08 23.52 16.07
C GLY A 690 6.72 22.20 15.65
N ASP A 691 6.07 21.53 14.69
CA ASP A 691 6.58 20.29 14.09
C ASP A 691 7.83 20.55 13.23
N ILE A 692 9.01 20.19 13.75
CA ILE A 692 10.26 20.29 12.99
C ILE A 692 10.62 18.98 12.28
N ASN A 693 9.75 17.96 12.35
CA ASN A 693 9.87 16.65 11.73
C ASN A 693 11.19 15.93 12.06
N ASP A 694 11.70 16.15 13.27
CA ASP A 694 12.93 15.53 13.70
C ASP A 694 13.03 15.38 15.22
N PHE A 695 13.95 14.53 15.66
CA PHE A 695 14.04 14.10 17.04
C PHE A 695 14.76 15.12 17.93
N GLU A 696 14.53 15.05 19.25
CA GLU A 696 15.22 15.88 20.23
C GLU A 696 16.71 15.59 20.35
N PHE A 697 17.17 14.44 19.84
CA PHE A 697 18.58 14.08 19.75
C PHE A 697 19.16 14.25 18.33
N SER A 698 18.42 14.86 17.40
CA SER A 698 18.87 15.04 16.03
C SER A 698 19.78 16.26 15.84
N GLU A 699 20.54 16.27 14.75
CA GLU A 699 21.34 17.42 14.34
C GLU A 699 20.46 18.64 14.00
N THR A 700 19.27 18.45 13.43
CA THR A 700 18.28 19.52 13.20
C THR A 700 17.97 20.28 14.50
N ALA A 701 17.65 19.57 15.58
CA ALA A 701 17.36 20.18 16.87
C ALA A 701 18.61 20.86 17.47
N ASP A 702 19.79 20.24 17.32
CA ASP A 702 21.06 20.82 17.77
C ASP A 702 21.42 22.13 17.04
N ILE A 703 21.12 22.25 15.75
CA ILE A 703 21.31 23.50 14.98
C ILE A 703 20.46 24.63 15.58
N LEU A 704 19.20 24.36 15.96
CA LEU A 704 18.32 25.36 16.59
C LEU A 704 18.84 25.74 17.99
N VAL A 705 19.22 24.77 18.81
CA VAL A 705 19.85 24.99 20.13
C VAL A 705 21.10 25.86 20.01
N GLY A 706 21.93 25.58 18.99
CA GLY A 706 23.17 26.28 18.67
C GLY A 706 24.11 26.37 19.87
N ASP A 707 24.52 27.58 20.23
CA ASP A 707 25.37 27.85 21.39
C ASP A 707 24.64 27.81 22.74
N GLN A 708 23.65 26.92 22.89
CA GLN A 708 22.76 26.80 24.05
C GLN A 708 21.89 28.04 24.32
N TYR A 709 21.79 28.98 23.38
CA TYR A 709 20.93 30.15 23.54
C TYR A 709 19.44 29.82 23.50
N LEU A 710 19.06 28.83 22.69
CA LEU A 710 17.73 28.22 22.74
C LEU A 710 17.83 26.92 23.53
N GLN A 711 16.82 26.67 24.36
CA GLN A 711 16.67 25.46 25.16
C GLN A 711 15.49 24.66 24.62
N ASP A 712 15.77 23.45 24.15
CA ASP A 712 14.79 22.49 23.62
C ASP A 712 14.04 21.79 24.77
N LEU A 713 12.77 22.14 24.99
CA LEU A 713 12.03 21.74 26.18
C LEU A 713 11.75 20.22 26.29
N PRO A 714 11.47 19.47 25.20
CA PRO A 714 11.45 18.01 25.23
C PRO A 714 12.66 17.37 25.92
N ARG A 715 13.88 17.94 25.78
CA ARG A 715 15.10 17.40 26.40
C ARG A 715 15.11 17.49 27.94
N TRP A 716 14.20 18.27 28.52
CA TRP A 716 14.08 18.48 29.96
C TRP A 716 13.00 17.59 30.62
N LEU A 717 12.21 16.86 29.83
CA LEU A 717 11.32 15.84 30.35
C LEU A 717 12.11 14.57 30.73
N PRO A 718 11.60 13.75 31.67
CA PRO A 718 12.06 12.38 31.84
C PRO A 718 12.04 11.64 30.50
N PRO A 719 13.02 10.77 30.18
CA PRO A 719 13.05 10.05 28.90
C PRO A 719 11.76 9.31 28.55
N ALA A 720 11.04 8.79 29.55
CA ALA A 720 9.78 8.06 29.37
C ALA A 720 8.59 8.95 28.96
N GLU A 721 8.73 10.28 29.01
CA GLU A 721 7.70 11.26 28.64
C GLU A 721 8.06 12.01 27.32
N ARG A 722 9.16 11.63 26.66
CA ARG A 722 9.65 12.30 25.45
C ARG A 722 9.06 11.69 24.19
N TYR A 723 7.85 12.08 23.84
CA TYR A 723 7.23 11.75 22.56
C TYR A 723 6.03 12.66 22.30
N THR A 724 5.79 12.97 21.04
CA THR A 724 4.63 13.70 20.53
C THR A 724 3.95 12.96 19.38
N TYR A 725 4.56 11.87 18.90
CA TYR A 725 4.16 11.11 17.72
C TYR A 725 4.43 9.61 17.93
N VAL A 726 3.65 8.74 17.29
CA VAL A 726 3.87 7.29 17.29
C VAL A 726 3.91 6.77 15.86
N PHE A 727 5.09 6.32 15.41
CA PHE A 727 5.32 5.81 14.06
C PHE A 727 5.69 4.33 14.08
N ASP A 728 4.97 3.48 13.36
CA ASP A 728 5.16 2.01 13.38
C ASP A 728 5.21 1.45 14.80
N GLY A 729 4.55 2.08 15.78
CA GLY A 729 4.60 1.69 17.20
C GLY A 729 5.84 2.15 17.99
N ASN A 730 6.66 3.03 17.42
CA ASN A 730 7.73 3.75 18.10
C ASN A 730 7.24 5.12 18.56
N SER A 731 7.34 5.41 19.85
CA SER A 731 7.10 6.74 20.42
C SER A 731 8.31 7.65 20.13
N GLN A 732 8.04 8.81 19.52
CA GLN A 732 9.03 9.74 18.96
C GLN A 732 8.65 11.19 19.26
N VAL A 733 9.64 12.06 19.38
CA VAL A 733 9.44 13.52 19.37
C VAL A 733 9.59 14.00 17.92
N LEU A 734 8.62 14.75 17.42
CA LEU A 734 8.73 15.51 16.16
C LEU A 734 8.40 17.00 16.35
N ASP A 735 7.55 17.29 17.33
CA ASP A 735 7.12 18.63 17.69
C ASP A 735 8.01 19.16 18.80
N HIS A 736 8.38 20.44 18.71
CA HIS A 736 9.27 21.07 19.68
C HIS A 736 8.75 22.42 20.17
N ILE A 737 9.12 22.75 21.41
CA ILE A 737 9.13 24.13 21.91
C ILE A 737 10.56 24.45 22.37
N PHE A 738 11.17 25.43 21.72
CA PHE A 738 12.43 26.02 22.13
C PHE A 738 12.21 27.39 22.76
N ILE A 739 12.86 27.67 23.88
CA ILE A 739 12.80 28.98 24.54
C ILE A 739 14.19 29.59 24.70
N SER A 740 14.30 30.91 24.60
CA SER A 740 15.56 31.60 24.84
C SER A 740 16.02 31.45 26.30
N VAL A 741 17.33 31.42 26.54
CA VAL A 741 17.94 31.34 27.89
C VAL A 741 17.32 32.34 28.90
N PRO A 742 17.03 33.61 28.56
CA PRO A 742 16.35 34.52 29.47
C PRO A 742 14.98 34.04 29.96
N LEU A 743 14.21 33.32 29.14
CA LEU A 743 12.95 32.70 29.54
C LEU A 743 13.20 31.47 30.40
N PHE A 744 14.13 30.61 29.99
CA PHE A 744 14.53 29.41 30.74
C PHE A 744 14.92 29.76 32.19
N LEU A 745 15.79 30.76 32.36
CA LEU A 745 16.29 31.18 33.69
C LEU A 745 15.23 31.83 34.58
N ARG A 746 14.10 32.31 34.02
CA ARG A 746 12.97 32.84 34.80
C ARG A 746 12.04 31.75 35.32
N GLY A 747 12.25 30.52 34.89
CA GLY A 747 11.42 29.37 35.18
C GLY A 747 10.26 29.25 34.19
N PHE A 748 9.98 28.00 33.84
CA PHE A 748 8.90 27.60 32.95
C PHE A 748 8.22 26.35 33.53
N ASP A 749 7.06 26.03 32.97
CA ASP A 749 6.35 24.78 33.18
C ASP A 749 5.92 24.28 31.81
N TYR A 750 6.32 23.07 31.44
CA TYR A 750 6.21 22.53 30.09
C TYR A 750 5.59 21.14 30.15
N ASP A 751 4.77 20.84 29.16
CA ASP A 751 3.96 19.63 29.10
C ASP A 751 3.75 19.20 27.65
N VAL A 752 3.82 17.89 27.39
CA VAL A 752 3.28 17.26 26.19
C VAL A 752 1.94 16.66 26.59
N VAL A 753 0.85 17.14 26.01
CA VAL A 753 -0.49 16.71 26.45
C VAL A 753 -0.94 15.53 25.59
N HIS A 754 -0.85 14.32 26.13
CA HIS A 754 -1.17 13.08 25.42
C HIS A 754 -2.67 12.90 25.15
N LEU A 755 -3.12 13.42 23.99
CA LEU A 755 -4.52 13.44 23.54
C LEU A 755 -4.78 12.52 22.33
N ASN A 756 -3.72 12.22 21.57
CA ASN A 756 -3.81 11.86 20.16
C ASN A 756 -2.95 10.65 19.81
N ALA A 757 -1.62 10.78 19.89
CA ALA A 757 -0.67 9.86 19.26
C ALA A 757 -0.81 8.39 19.74
N GLU A 758 -1.39 8.18 20.92
CA GLU A 758 -1.53 6.88 21.57
C GLU A 758 -2.86 6.16 21.33
N TYR A 759 -3.84 6.84 20.72
CA TYR A 759 -5.20 6.34 20.59
C TYR A 759 -5.50 6.02 19.14
N ARG A 760 -6.31 5.00 18.85
CA ARG A 760 -6.70 4.63 17.48
C ARG A 760 -7.73 5.57 16.87
N ASP A 761 -8.51 6.26 17.69
CA ASP A 761 -9.50 7.24 17.27
C ASP A 761 -8.88 8.65 17.23
N GLN A 762 -7.79 8.84 16.50
CA GLN A 762 -7.03 10.09 16.45
C GLN A 762 -7.84 11.26 15.87
N ASP A 763 -7.58 12.48 16.38
CA ASP A 763 -8.03 13.76 15.76
C ASP A 763 -6.93 14.44 14.95
N SER A 764 -5.70 14.11 15.34
CA SER A 764 -4.41 14.43 14.77
C SER A 764 -3.51 13.27 15.15
N ASP A 765 -2.51 12.95 14.36
CA ASP A 765 -1.47 11.98 14.68
C ASP A 765 -0.43 12.53 15.68
N HIS A 766 -0.47 13.83 15.98
CA HIS A 766 0.44 14.51 16.91
C HIS A 766 -0.23 14.92 18.23
N ASP A 767 0.50 14.78 19.34
CA ASP A 767 0.15 15.37 20.63
C ASP A 767 0.56 16.84 20.71
N PRO A 768 -0.33 17.75 21.15
CA PRO A 768 0.04 19.15 21.33
C PRO A 768 0.92 19.37 22.56
N GLN A 769 1.67 20.47 22.51
CA GLN A 769 2.54 20.89 23.61
C GLN A 769 2.18 22.26 24.13
N VAL A 770 2.53 22.54 25.39
CA VAL A 770 2.36 23.87 25.97
C VAL A 770 3.44 24.20 26.99
N VAL A 771 3.94 25.43 26.91
CA VAL A 771 4.81 26.03 27.91
C VAL A 771 4.13 27.22 28.58
N ARG A 772 4.32 27.36 29.89
CA ARG A 772 3.88 28.50 30.69
C ARG A 772 5.10 29.27 31.18
N LEU A 773 5.18 30.53 30.75
CA LEU A 773 6.36 31.37 30.91
C LEU A 773 6.13 32.53 31.87
N ARG A 774 7.19 32.96 32.55
CA ARG A 774 7.24 34.21 33.31
C ARG A 774 8.13 35.21 32.57
N LEU A 775 7.53 36.31 32.12
CA LEU A 775 8.24 37.39 31.41
C LEU A 775 8.79 38.44 32.37
#